data_AF-A0A2G1YQE9-F1
#
_entry.id   AF-A0A2G1YQE9-F1
#
_cell.length_a   1.000
_cell.length_b   1.000
_cell.length_c   1.000
_cell.angle_alpha   90.00
_cell.angle_beta   90.00
_cell.angle_gamma   90.00
#
_symmetry.space_group_name_H-M   'P 1'
#
loop_
_entity.id
_entity.type
_entity.pdbx_description
1 polymer ?
#
loop_
_entity_poly.entity_id
_entity_poly.type
_entity_poly.pdbx_seq_one_letter_code
_entity_poly.pdbx_strand_id
1 'polypeptide(L)'
;MSKYITTPIYYVNGEAHIGHAYTTFIADTMARYEKLKGNDTYFLTGTDEHGQKIEESAQKHGKPTQEFADEISASFKNLWDEFDIGYDKFIRTTDADHKLGVQKAFEVMYAKGDIYKDFYEGHYCVSCETFFPETQLVDGEFCPDCGRTTSIVKEESYFFRLSKYEDALLKHYEDNPDFILPRSRANEVKNFVKGGLRDLSVTRTSFTWGVKLPESMNDDKHVMYVWLDALMNYITALGYGKDNANMDFWPASTHFVGKDILRFHAIYWPAFLMSLDLPLPKHIGAHGWWTRDGEKMSKSKGNVVSPKEVSDLYGVENLRYFMLREVPFGQDGDFSQRAFIDRINSELSNDLGNLLNRIIGMSGKYSDFEIDSKDVEKYHTKELDAMNEALGNLDGFMENMQTHRYLEELWKLFAIGNKAIEEHAPWVKMKEDKKDEALATVALVANILAKASIMLSPVMPKTTATIADALNFTIDNNSYNELVIDKKLLKLFNIKKVPPLFPRVEEPLMEEAPKAMPDDKPNDKMKEDLIADKEAKKEEDNLIEIGQFFETSLKIGIVVEAEEVPKSKRLLKLQVDIGEGKNRQVVAGIKEFYSAESLINTQVCVVANLKPAKLMGMMSEGMLLAAKDEDGLCLVRPEKPKKAGTPIG
;
A
#
# COMPACT_ATOMS: atom_id res chain seq x y z
N MET A 1 3.98 27.91 -2.60
CA MET A 1 2.62 27.76 -2.02
C MET A 1 2.75 27.00 -0.72
N SER A 2 1.88 27.23 0.27
CA SER A 2 1.89 26.43 1.51
C SER A 2 1.31 25.04 1.26
N LYS A 3 1.98 24.01 1.77
CA LYS A 3 1.63 22.60 1.64
C LYS A 3 1.54 21.99 3.03
N TYR A 4 0.42 21.34 3.33
CA TYR A 4 0.22 20.66 4.60
C TYR A 4 -0.09 19.18 4.35
N ILE A 5 0.82 18.32 4.78
CA ILE A 5 0.77 16.88 4.54
C ILE A 5 0.70 16.18 5.90
N THR A 6 -0.14 15.15 6.02
CA THR A 6 -0.27 14.41 7.28
C THR A 6 -0.24 12.90 7.04
N THR A 7 0.30 12.16 8.00
CA THR A 7 -0.07 10.75 8.23
C THR A 7 -1.34 10.69 9.08
N PRO A 8 -1.91 9.49 9.34
CA PRO A 8 -2.72 9.26 10.52
C PRO A 8 -1.83 9.37 11.76
N ILE A 9 -2.45 9.52 12.92
CA ILE A 9 -1.78 9.28 14.19
C ILE A 9 -1.98 7.82 14.60
N TYR A 10 -0.91 7.18 15.10
CA TYR A 10 -0.89 5.73 15.33
C TYR A 10 -1.29 5.37 16.76
N TYR A 11 -2.13 4.35 16.92
CA TYR A 11 -2.50 3.84 18.24
C TYR A 11 -1.30 3.30 19.00
N VAL A 12 -1.15 3.70 20.26
CA VAL A 12 -0.04 3.27 21.14
C VAL A 12 -0.31 1.95 21.89
N ASN A 13 -0.98 0.99 21.25
CA ASN A 13 -1.26 -0.34 21.81
C ASN A 13 -0.16 -1.38 21.50
N GLY A 14 0.96 -0.95 20.92
CA GLY A 14 2.17 -1.73 20.76
C GLY A 14 3.09 -1.15 19.71
N GLU A 15 4.15 -1.87 19.38
CA GLU A 15 5.22 -1.38 18.51
C GLU A 15 4.78 -1.17 17.05
N ALA A 16 5.55 -0.33 16.35
CA ALA A 16 5.34 -0.05 14.95
C ALA A 16 5.63 -1.28 14.06
N HIS A 17 4.79 -1.49 13.04
CA HIS A 17 5.00 -2.50 12.01
C HIS A 17 5.11 -1.85 10.63
N ILE A 18 5.47 -2.63 9.59
CA ILE A 18 5.70 -2.13 8.23
C ILE A 18 4.52 -1.32 7.67
N GLY A 19 3.27 -1.65 8.02
CA GLY A 19 2.10 -0.83 7.67
C GLY A 19 2.17 0.64 8.13
N HIS A 20 2.69 0.92 9.33
CA HIS A 20 2.89 2.29 9.81
C HIS A 20 4.03 2.99 9.06
N ALA A 21 5.11 2.26 8.81
CA ALA A 21 6.25 2.76 8.05
C ALA A 21 5.82 3.13 6.62
N TYR A 22 4.93 2.36 6.00
CA TYR A 22 4.44 2.65 4.65
C TYR A 22 3.81 4.02 4.54
N THR A 23 2.81 4.29 5.38
CA THR A 23 2.10 5.58 5.36
C THR A 23 3.06 6.73 5.64
N THR A 24 3.97 6.55 6.60
CA THR A 24 4.97 7.55 6.98
C THR A 24 5.93 7.82 5.82
N PHE A 25 6.41 6.79 5.12
CA PHE A 25 7.29 6.94 3.97
C PHE A 25 6.61 7.63 2.78
N ILE A 26 5.34 7.34 2.51
CA ILE A 26 4.59 8.04 1.47
C ILE A 26 4.51 9.54 1.81
N ALA A 27 4.08 9.87 3.03
CA ALA A 27 3.90 11.25 3.45
C ALA A 27 5.23 12.02 3.49
N ASP A 28 6.30 11.40 3.98
CA ASP A 28 7.66 11.96 4.00
C ASP A 28 8.18 12.22 2.58
N THR A 29 8.02 11.25 1.68
CA THR A 29 8.41 11.39 0.26
C THR A 29 7.70 12.56 -0.39
N MET A 30 6.40 12.69 -0.17
CA MET A 30 5.61 13.79 -0.73
C MET A 30 6.01 15.14 -0.12
N ALA A 31 6.26 15.19 1.20
CA ALA A 31 6.72 16.41 1.86
C ALA A 31 8.11 16.85 1.38
N ARG A 32 9.06 15.92 1.24
CA ARG A 32 10.40 16.18 0.70
C ARG A 32 10.33 16.63 -0.76
N TYR A 33 9.45 16.05 -1.55
CA TYR A 33 9.24 16.44 -2.95
C TYR A 33 8.68 17.87 -3.07
N GLU A 34 7.70 18.25 -2.23
CA GLU A 34 7.19 19.63 -2.19
C GLU A 34 8.26 20.63 -1.70
N LYS A 35 9.06 20.27 -0.67
CA LYS A 35 10.19 21.07 -0.19
C LYS A 35 11.25 21.26 -1.29
N LEU A 36 11.57 20.21 -2.06
CA LEU A 36 12.50 20.27 -3.19
C LEU A 36 12.04 21.26 -4.28
N LYS A 37 10.72 21.32 -4.53
CA LYS A 37 10.10 22.28 -5.46
C LYS A 37 10.03 23.70 -4.91
N GLY A 38 10.48 23.93 -3.67
CA GLY A 38 10.51 25.24 -3.03
C GLY A 38 9.16 25.65 -2.42
N ASN A 39 8.26 24.70 -2.17
CA ASN A 39 7.03 24.97 -1.44
C ASN A 39 7.29 25.01 0.07
N ASP A 40 6.67 25.97 0.73
CA ASP A 40 6.62 26.04 2.18
C ASP A 40 5.77 24.87 2.69
N THR A 41 6.37 23.91 3.36
CA THR A 41 5.74 22.61 3.60
C THR A 41 5.81 22.26 5.08
N TYR A 42 4.64 21.95 5.65
CA TYR A 42 4.48 21.47 7.00
C TYR A 42 4.02 20.00 6.96
N PHE A 43 4.78 19.11 7.59
CA PHE A 43 4.51 17.68 7.65
C PHE A 43 4.19 17.25 9.09
N LEU A 44 2.99 16.70 9.29
CA LEU A 44 2.53 16.18 10.58
C LEU A 44 2.51 14.64 10.62
N THR A 45 3.03 14.08 11.71
CA THR A 45 2.77 12.70 12.14
C THR A 45 2.56 12.67 13.66
N GLY A 46 2.27 11.51 14.25
CA GLY A 46 2.09 11.41 15.69
C GLY A 46 1.41 10.14 16.18
N THR A 47 0.90 10.20 17.42
CA THR A 47 0.30 9.07 18.12
C THR A 47 -1.08 9.39 18.70
N ASP A 48 -1.99 8.42 18.55
CA ASP A 48 -3.30 8.39 19.19
C ASP A 48 -3.21 7.57 20.49
N GLU A 49 -3.39 8.27 21.59
CA GLU A 49 -3.04 7.81 22.93
C GLU A 49 -4.24 7.57 23.83
N HIS A 50 -5.46 7.88 23.39
CA HIS A 50 -6.66 7.74 24.20
C HIS A 50 -7.50 6.52 23.84
N GLY A 51 -8.51 6.24 24.67
CA GLY A 51 -9.50 5.19 24.44
C GLY A 51 -9.25 3.90 25.22
N GLN A 52 -10.32 3.11 25.33
CA GLN A 52 -10.37 1.88 26.14
C GLN A 52 -9.26 0.87 25.79
N LYS A 53 -8.93 0.71 24.51
CA LYS A 53 -7.89 -0.25 24.07
C LYS A 53 -6.50 0.06 24.65
N ILE A 54 -6.17 1.34 24.83
CA ILE A 54 -4.89 1.76 25.41
C ILE A 54 -4.90 1.50 26.91
N GLU A 55 -6.01 1.82 27.59
CA GLU A 55 -6.20 1.54 29.02
C GLU A 55 -6.10 0.04 29.33
N GLU A 56 -6.78 -0.81 28.56
CA GLU A 56 -6.69 -2.27 28.69
C GLU A 56 -5.27 -2.80 28.43
N SER A 57 -4.56 -2.23 27.46
CA SER A 57 -3.18 -2.61 27.16
C SER A 57 -2.24 -2.23 28.31
N ALA A 58 -2.38 -1.04 28.87
CA ALA A 58 -1.61 -0.60 30.02
C ALA A 58 -1.85 -1.49 31.26
N GLN A 59 -3.11 -1.84 31.52
CA GLN A 59 -3.49 -2.77 32.59
C GLN A 59 -2.86 -4.16 32.40
N LYS A 60 -2.86 -4.71 31.18
CA LYS A 60 -2.20 -6.00 30.87
C LYS A 60 -0.69 -5.98 31.13
N HIS A 61 -0.05 -4.82 31.01
CA HIS A 61 1.37 -4.64 31.29
C HIS A 61 1.66 -4.16 32.72
N GLY A 62 0.62 -4.00 33.57
CA GLY A 62 0.76 -3.54 34.95
C GLY A 62 1.30 -2.11 35.09
N LYS A 63 1.06 -1.24 34.08
CA LYS A 63 1.54 0.14 34.06
C LYS A 63 0.39 1.16 34.12
N PRO A 64 0.60 2.36 34.70
CA PRO A 64 -0.32 3.48 34.52
C PRO A 64 -0.50 3.83 33.04
N THR A 65 -1.71 4.19 32.62
CA THR A 65 -2.03 4.40 31.20
C THR A 65 -1.20 5.52 30.54
N GLN A 66 -0.96 6.63 31.24
CA GLN A 66 -0.10 7.71 30.75
C GLN A 66 1.35 7.23 30.54
N GLU A 67 1.92 6.51 31.50
CA GLU A 67 3.29 5.99 31.42
C GLU A 67 3.44 5.00 30.26
N PHE A 68 2.46 4.11 30.09
CA PHE A 68 2.43 3.18 28.96
C PHE A 68 2.33 3.92 27.61
N ALA A 69 1.46 4.94 27.51
CA ALA A 69 1.34 5.76 26.31
C ALA A 69 2.64 6.55 26.01
N ASP A 70 3.28 7.12 27.04
CA ASP A 70 4.56 7.85 26.91
C ASP A 70 5.66 6.95 26.34
N GLU A 71 5.80 5.72 26.85
CA GLU A 71 6.81 4.76 26.42
C GLU A 71 6.62 4.32 24.96
N ILE A 72 5.40 3.92 24.60
CA ILE A 72 5.11 3.45 23.25
C ILE A 72 5.17 4.63 22.27
N SER A 73 4.67 5.81 22.62
CA SER A 73 4.80 7.02 21.78
C SER A 73 6.27 7.37 21.51
N ALA A 74 7.11 7.32 22.54
CA ALA A 74 8.55 7.52 22.39
C ALA A 74 9.17 6.47 21.45
N SER A 75 8.72 5.20 21.47
CA SER A 75 9.21 4.18 20.54
C SER A 75 8.91 4.51 19.08
N PHE A 76 7.71 5.01 18.76
CA PHE A 76 7.36 5.48 17.42
C PHE A 76 8.21 6.68 17.01
N LYS A 77 8.33 7.68 17.88
CA LYS A 77 9.11 8.89 17.60
C LYS A 77 10.57 8.56 17.34
N ASN A 78 11.19 7.75 18.21
CA ASN A 78 12.60 7.34 18.07
C ASN A 78 12.83 6.56 16.77
N LEU A 79 11.89 5.69 16.39
CA LEU A 79 11.99 4.97 15.11
C LEU A 79 11.91 5.90 13.90
N TRP A 80 11.01 6.89 13.91
CA TRP A 80 10.92 7.87 12.84
C TRP A 80 12.13 8.80 12.77
N ASP A 81 12.71 9.14 13.92
CA ASP A 81 13.97 9.90 13.98
C ASP A 81 15.14 9.06 13.41
N GLU A 82 15.23 7.77 13.77
CA GLU A 82 16.22 6.83 13.23
C GLU A 82 16.09 6.68 11.70
N PHE A 83 14.85 6.67 11.20
CA PHE A 83 14.54 6.56 9.79
C PHE A 83 14.74 7.86 9.00
N ASP A 84 15.13 8.96 9.66
CA ASP A 84 15.24 10.28 9.06
C ASP A 84 13.91 10.70 8.39
N ILE A 85 12.80 10.62 9.13
CA ILE A 85 11.51 11.15 8.67
C ILE A 85 11.49 12.66 8.92
N GLY A 86 11.29 13.46 7.87
CA GLY A 86 11.38 14.92 7.88
C GLY A 86 10.12 15.64 8.34
N TYR A 87 9.47 15.16 9.41
CA TYR A 87 8.27 15.77 9.98
C TYR A 87 8.58 17.08 10.70
N ASP A 88 7.67 18.05 10.61
CA ASP A 88 7.78 19.35 11.27
C ASP A 88 7.15 19.32 12.68
N LYS A 89 6.17 18.43 12.90
CA LYS A 89 5.60 18.16 14.23
C LYS A 89 5.26 16.68 14.41
N PHE A 90 5.62 16.15 15.57
CA PHE A 90 5.13 14.87 16.10
C PHE A 90 4.10 15.20 17.19
N ILE A 91 2.81 15.02 16.89
CA ILE A 91 1.72 15.33 17.83
C ILE A 91 1.39 14.12 18.71
N ARG A 92 0.99 14.37 19.96
CA ARG A 92 0.44 13.37 20.86
C ARG A 92 -0.95 13.80 21.30
N THR A 93 -1.96 12.92 21.26
CA THR A 93 -3.30 13.32 21.73
C THR A 93 -3.35 13.61 23.23
N THR A 94 -2.34 13.19 24.00
CA THR A 94 -2.21 13.60 25.41
C THR A 94 -1.70 15.02 25.61
N ASP A 95 -1.20 15.70 24.57
CA ASP A 95 -0.70 17.08 24.64
C ASP A 95 -1.78 18.04 25.17
N ALA A 96 -1.40 18.94 26.07
CA ALA A 96 -2.33 19.89 26.69
C ALA A 96 -2.99 20.79 25.64
N ASP A 97 -2.22 21.28 24.67
CA ASP A 97 -2.72 22.13 23.58
C ASP A 97 -3.73 21.39 22.69
N HIS A 98 -3.52 20.08 22.46
CA HIS A 98 -4.46 19.25 21.70
C HIS A 98 -5.79 19.12 22.45
N LYS A 99 -5.74 18.76 23.73
CA LYS A 99 -6.92 18.63 24.59
C LYS A 99 -7.76 19.92 24.61
N LEU A 100 -7.11 21.08 24.73
CA LEU A 100 -7.77 22.38 24.67
C LEU A 100 -8.47 22.62 23.33
N GLY A 101 -7.82 22.31 22.22
CA GLY A 101 -8.41 22.48 20.89
C GLY A 101 -9.58 21.53 20.61
N VAL A 102 -9.49 20.30 21.09
CA VAL A 102 -10.58 19.30 21.04
C VAL A 102 -11.78 19.77 21.87
N GLN A 103 -11.53 20.23 23.10
CA GLN A 103 -12.56 20.85 23.95
C GLN A 103 -13.22 22.04 23.26
N LYS A 104 -12.42 22.92 22.66
CA LYS A 104 -12.95 24.09 21.95
C LYS A 104 -13.85 23.69 20.78
N ALA A 105 -13.47 22.70 19.99
CA ALA A 105 -14.29 22.20 18.88
C ALA A 105 -15.61 21.63 19.38
N PHE A 106 -15.59 20.85 20.47
CA PHE A 106 -16.80 20.32 21.07
C PHE A 106 -17.77 21.44 21.50
N GLU A 107 -17.28 22.49 22.16
CA GLU A 107 -18.10 23.66 22.54
C GLU A 107 -18.74 24.32 21.32
N VAL A 108 -17.98 24.50 20.24
CA VAL A 108 -18.47 25.14 19.01
C VAL A 108 -19.58 24.29 18.37
N MET A 109 -19.35 23.00 18.20
CA MET A 109 -20.35 22.10 17.59
C MET A 109 -21.60 21.96 18.48
N TYR A 110 -21.44 21.96 19.80
CA TYR A 110 -22.55 21.97 20.76
C TYR A 110 -23.34 23.28 20.67
N ALA A 111 -22.67 24.43 20.67
CA ALA A 111 -23.32 25.74 20.55
C ALA A 111 -24.07 25.92 19.21
N LYS A 112 -23.60 25.28 18.13
CA LYS A 112 -24.27 25.23 16.82
C LYS A 112 -25.49 24.30 16.78
N GLY A 113 -25.72 23.52 17.85
CA GLY A 113 -26.79 22.54 17.95
C GLY A 113 -26.51 21.24 17.19
N ASP A 114 -25.28 21.02 16.74
CA ASP A 114 -24.85 19.81 16.04
C ASP A 114 -24.43 18.71 17.01
N ILE A 115 -24.10 19.04 18.25
CA ILE A 115 -24.00 18.07 19.34
C ILE A 115 -25.19 18.23 20.27
N TYR A 116 -25.84 17.12 20.60
CA TYR A 116 -26.97 17.09 21.53
C TYR A 116 -26.87 15.87 22.45
N LYS A 117 -27.50 15.94 23.62
CA LYS A 117 -27.50 14.85 24.60
C LYS A 117 -28.69 13.94 24.34
N ASP A 118 -28.46 12.63 24.29
CA ASP A 118 -29.51 11.61 24.12
C ASP A 118 -29.05 10.27 24.73
N PHE A 119 -29.80 9.19 24.49
CA PHE A 119 -29.48 7.85 24.96
C PHE A 119 -29.20 6.91 23.77
N TYR A 120 -28.08 6.20 23.83
CA TYR A 120 -27.84 5.04 23.00
C TYR A 120 -28.66 3.88 23.55
N GLU A 121 -29.61 3.38 22.77
CA GLU A 121 -30.45 2.24 23.12
C GLU A 121 -30.03 1.04 22.26
N GLY A 122 -29.57 -0.04 22.90
CA GLY A 122 -29.09 -1.23 22.20
C GLY A 122 -29.34 -2.51 22.99
N HIS A 123 -29.40 -3.63 22.29
CA HIS A 123 -29.62 -4.93 22.91
C HIS A 123 -28.34 -5.42 23.56
N TYR A 124 -28.33 -5.51 24.88
CA TYR A 124 -27.18 -5.92 25.68
C TYR A 124 -27.37 -7.33 26.21
N CYS A 125 -26.40 -8.21 25.93
CA CYS A 125 -26.34 -9.50 26.58
C CYS A 125 -25.57 -9.36 27.90
N VAL A 126 -26.26 -9.45 29.05
CA VAL A 126 -25.61 -9.40 30.37
C VAL A 126 -24.57 -10.51 30.54
N SER A 127 -24.79 -11.68 29.94
CA SER A 127 -23.89 -12.83 30.07
C SER A 127 -22.62 -12.74 29.21
N CYS A 128 -22.68 -11.99 28.11
CA CYS A 128 -21.53 -11.75 27.22
C CYS A 128 -20.96 -10.34 27.38
N GLU A 129 -21.56 -9.51 28.25
CA GLU A 129 -21.26 -8.11 28.46
C GLU A 129 -21.08 -7.30 27.16
N THR A 130 -21.95 -7.56 26.18
CA THR A 130 -21.80 -7.05 24.81
C THR A 130 -23.11 -6.52 24.26
N PHE A 131 -23.03 -5.41 23.53
CA PHE A 131 -24.13 -4.84 22.75
C PHE A 131 -24.21 -5.46 21.36
N PHE A 132 -25.42 -5.76 20.92
CA PHE A 132 -25.75 -6.22 19.59
C PHE A 132 -26.73 -5.23 18.94
N PRO A 133 -26.51 -4.84 17.68
CA PRO A 133 -27.57 -4.27 16.85
C PRO A 133 -28.73 -5.27 16.74
N GLU A 134 -29.96 -4.77 16.65
CA GLU A 134 -31.16 -5.61 16.48
C GLU A 134 -31.02 -6.59 15.29
N THR A 135 -30.36 -6.16 14.21
CA THR A 135 -30.09 -6.98 13.02
C THR A 135 -29.14 -8.16 13.25
N GLN A 136 -28.38 -8.17 14.36
CA GLN A 136 -27.45 -9.25 14.71
C GLN A 136 -28.05 -10.23 15.73
N LEU A 137 -29.22 -9.94 16.28
CA LEU A 137 -29.87 -10.81 17.24
C LEU A 137 -30.48 -12.02 16.54
N VAL A 138 -30.42 -13.16 17.21
CA VAL A 138 -31.18 -14.34 16.83
C VAL A 138 -32.64 -14.10 17.22
N ASP A 139 -33.54 -14.19 16.25
CA ASP A 139 -34.98 -13.91 16.38
C ASP A 139 -35.32 -12.52 16.95
N GLY A 140 -34.41 -11.54 16.83
CA GLY A 140 -34.62 -10.18 17.32
C GLY A 140 -34.51 -10.01 18.85
N GLU A 141 -34.20 -11.08 19.59
CA GLU A 141 -34.20 -11.06 21.06
C GLU A 141 -32.96 -11.71 21.68
N PHE A 142 -32.39 -12.73 21.04
CA PHE A 142 -31.33 -13.55 21.64
C PHE A 142 -29.93 -13.16 21.16
N CYS A 143 -28.98 -13.21 22.10
CA CYS A 143 -27.57 -12.98 21.88
C CYS A 143 -27.06 -14.01 20.85
N PRO A 144 -26.45 -13.59 19.73
CA PRO A 144 -25.94 -14.51 18.72
C PRO A 144 -24.82 -15.41 19.27
N ASP A 145 -24.06 -14.92 20.25
CA ASP A 145 -22.91 -15.64 20.80
C ASP A 145 -23.27 -16.72 21.82
N CYS A 146 -24.23 -16.46 22.72
CA CYS A 146 -24.56 -17.39 23.81
C CYS A 146 -26.02 -17.87 23.83
N GLY A 147 -26.85 -17.41 22.89
CA GLY A 147 -28.27 -17.78 22.77
C GLY A 147 -29.18 -17.30 23.91
N ARG A 148 -28.67 -16.46 24.84
CA ARG A 148 -29.46 -15.92 25.96
C ARG A 148 -30.19 -14.65 25.56
N THR A 149 -31.30 -14.36 26.23
CA THR A 149 -32.08 -13.14 26.03
C THR A 149 -31.21 -11.91 26.24
N THR A 150 -31.26 -10.98 25.29
CA THR A 150 -30.68 -9.64 25.44
C THR A 150 -31.69 -8.71 26.10
N SER A 151 -31.21 -7.74 26.85
CA SER A 151 -32.02 -6.67 27.42
C SER A 151 -31.64 -5.36 26.75
N ILE A 152 -32.63 -4.55 26.42
CA ILE A 152 -32.35 -3.22 25.91
C ILE A 152 -31.76 -2.37 27.04
N VAL A 153 -30.51 -1.94 26.88
CA VAL A 153 -29.80 -1.06 27.81
C VAL A 153 -29.68 0.31 27.17
N LYS A 154 -29.93 1.35 27.99
CA LYS A 154 -29.77 2.75 27.63
C LYS A 154 -28.50 3.30 28.27
N GLU A 155 -27.55 3.71 27.44
CA GLU A 155 -26.38 4.48 27.88
C GLU A 155 -26.53 5.92 27.41
N GLU A 156 -26.42 6.87 28.34
CA GLU A 156 -26.42 8.29 28.02
C GLU A 156 -25.18 8.62 27.17
N SER A 157 -25.34 9.43 26.12
CA SER A 157 -24.23 9.92 25.29
C SER A 157 -24.56 11.27 24.67
N TYR A 158 -23.52 12.00 24.28
CA TYR A 158 -23.67 13.11 23.36
C TYR A 158 -23.54 12.61 21.93
N PHE A 159 -24.45 13.02 21.06
CA PHE A 159 -24.53 12.63 19.67
C PHE A 159 -24.22 13.83 18.77
N PHE A 160 -23.37 13.62 17.77
CA PHE A 160 -23.17 14.52 16.66
C PHE A 160 -24.18 14.24 15.56
N ARG A 161 -24.82 15.29 15.04
CA ARG A 161 -25.84 15.25 13.97
C ARG A 161 -25.24 14.94 12.60
N LEU A 162 -24.60 13.78 12.46
CA LEU A 162 -23.96 13.36 11.22
C LEU A 162 -24.97 13.28 10.06
N SER A 163 -26.20 12.87 10.34
CA SER A 163 -27.29 12.79 9.34
C SER A 163 -27.56 14.14 8.64
N LYS A 164 -27.39 15.26 9.35
CA LYS A 164 -27.57 16.63 8.81
C LYS A 164 -26.60 16.96 7.67
N TYR A 165 -25.46 16.28 7.60
CA TYR A 165 -24.37 16.60 6.67
C TYR A 165 -24.34 15.72 5.41
N GLU A 166 -25.29 14.79 5.28
CA GLU A 166 -25.33 13.83 4.16
C GLU A 166 -25.32 14.50 2.77
N ASP A 167 -26.26 15.41 2.51
CA ASP A 167 -26.37 16.11 1.22
C ASP A 167 -25.14 16.98 0.92
N ALA A 168 -24.59 17.64 1.95
CA ALA A 168 -23.42 18.49 1.82
C ALA A 168 -22.16 17.67 1.46
N LEU A 169 -22.00 16.50 2.08
CA LEU A 169 -20.92 15.56 1.78
C LEU A 169 -21.05 15.03 0.35
N LEU A 170 -22.23 14.57 -0.05
CA LEU A 170 -22.47 14.07 -1.41
C LEU A 170 -22.15 15.13 -2.46
N LYS A 171 -22.64 16.36 -2.25
CA LYS A 171 -22.32 17.50 -3.12
C LYS A 171 -20.81 17.75 -3.18
N HIS A 172 -20.13 17.73 -2.04
CA HIS A 172 -18.68 17.94 -2.01
C HIS A 172 -17.92 16.91 -2.84
N TYR A 173 -18.29 15.62 -2.75
CA TYR A 173 -17.64 14.57 -3.54
C TYR A 173 -17.95 14.62 -5.05
N GLU A 174 -19.05 15.25 -5.45
CA GLU A 174 -19.40 15.50 -6.84
C GLU A 174 -18.61 16.67 -7.41
N ASP A 175 -18.53 17.77 -6.66
CA ASP A 175 -17.80 18.97 -7.04
C ASP A 175 -16.27 18.75 -7.03
N ASN A 176 -15.78 17.82 -6.21
CA ASN A 176 -14.35 17.56 -5.98
C ASN A 176 -14.04 16.07 -6.25
N PRO A 177 -13.94 15.64 -7.53
CA PRO A 177 -13.78 14.23 -7.88
C PRO A 177 -12.47 13.61 -7.38
N ASP A 178 -11.46 14.44 -7.09
CA ASP A 178 -10.15 14.01 -6.60
C ASP A 178 -10.00 14.19 -5.08
N PHE A 179 -11.08 14.48 -4.35
CA PHE A 179 -11.07 14.55 -2.87
C PHE A 179 -10.61 13.24 -2.22
N ILE A 180 -10.93 12.08 -2.81
CA ILE A 180 -10.51 10.77 -2.33
C ILE A 180 -9.72 10.06 -3.43
N LEU A 181 -8.48 9.69 -3.13
CA LEU A 181 -7.56 9.02 -4.04
C LEU A 181 -7.11 7.67 -3.46
N PRO A 182 -6.99 6.61 -4.29
CA PRO A 182 -7.38 6.57 -5.70
C PRO A 182 -8.90 6.58 -5.89
N ARG A 183 -9.36 6.99 -7.09
CA ARG A 183 -10.79 7.16 -7.42
C ARG A 183 -11.66 5.93 -7.16
N SER A 184 -11.09 4.72 -7.20
CA SER A 184 -11.80 3.48 -6.87
C SER A 184 -12.39 3.50 -5.45
N ARG A 185 -11.68 4.08 -4.48
CA ARG A 185 -12.11 4.19 -3.08
C ARG A 185 -13.21 5.24 -2.88
N ALA A 186 -13.25 6.28 -3.72
CA ALA A 186 -14.28 7.32 -3.64
C ALA A 186 -15.69 6.76 -3.84
N ASN A 187 -15.84 5.77 -4.72
CA ASN A 187 -17.15 5.16 -5.02
C ASN A 187 -17.72 4.39 -3.82
N GLU A 188 -16.87 3.68 -3.07
CA GLU A 188 -17.27 2.97 -1.85
C GLU A 188 -17.84 3.93 -0.81
N VAL A 189 -17.16 5.08 -0.60
CA VAL A 189 -17.61 6.12 0.33
C VAL A 189 -18.91 6.76 -0.15
N LYS A 190 -19.00 7.14 -1.43
CA LYS A 190 -20.21 7.72 -2.02
C LYS A 190 -21.43 6.81 -1.84
N ASN A 191 -21.27 5.52 -2.13
CA ASN A 191 -22.36 4.55 -2.00
C ASN A 191 -22.77 4.33 -0.55
N PHE A 192 -21.82 4.35 0.39
CA PHE A 192 -22.12 4.28 1.81
C PHE A 192 -22.94 5.47 2.28
N VAL A 193 -22.55 6.70 1.92
CA VAL A 193 -23.26 7.93 2.30
C VAL A 193 -24.67 7.98 1.68
N LYS A 194 -24.84 7.54 0.42
CA LYS A 194 -26.16 7.42 -0.22
C LYS A 194 -27.10 6.42 0.45
N GLY A 195 -26.56 5.53 1.30
CA GLY A 195 -27.34 4.58 2.09
C GLY A 195 -28.02 5.21 3.32
N GLY A 196 -27.73 6.48 3.62
CA GLY A 196 -28.23 7.19 4.80
C GLY A 196 -27.21 7.20 5.94
N LEU A 197 -26.95 8.38 6.49
CA LEU A 197 -26.11 8.56 7.68
C LEU A 197 -26.95 8.63 8.96
N ARG A 198 -26.46 7.98 10.03
CA ARG A 198 -27.04 8.06 11.37
C ARG A 198 -26.18 8.97 12.26
N ASP A 199 -26.82 9.60 13.24
CA ASP A 199 -26.13 10.43 14.22
C ASP A 199 -25.11 9.62 15.03
N LEU A 200 -23.96 10.23 15.30
CA LEU A 200 -22.77 9.56 15.80
C LEU A 200 -22.61 9.85 17.29
N SER A 201 -22.53 8.80 18.13
CA SER A 201 -22.18 8.94 19.55
C SER A 201 -20.72 9.41 19.71
N VAL A 202 -20.55 10.64 20.21
CA VAL A 202 -19.25 11.34 20.36
C VAL A 202 -18.75 11.43 21.80
N THR A 203 -19.39 10.75 22.76
CA THR A 203 -18.85 10.56 24.12
C THR A 203 -19.01 9.12 24.62
N ARG A 204 -18.33 8.78 25.72
CA ARG A 204 -18.42 7.48 26.42
C ARG A 204 -18.44 7.71 27.94
N THR A 205 -19.11 6.82 28.67
CA THR A 205 -19.14 6.83 30.15
C THR A 205 -18.46 5.62 30.79
N SER A 206 -18.20 4.57 30.01
CA SER A 206 -17.66 3.29 30.49
C SER A 206 -16.19 3.30 30.91
N PHE A 207 -15.41 4.30 30.48
CA PHE A 207 -14.00 4.45 30.82
C PHE A 207 -13.62 5.92 31.00
N THR A 208 -12.47 6.17 31.63
CA THR A 208 -12.04 7.54 31.97
C THR A 208 -10.84 8.06 31.17
N TRP A 209 -10.15 7.18 30.45
CA TRP A 209 -8.97 7.51 29.65
C TRP A 209 -9.33 8.14 28.29
N GLY A 210 -9.45 9.48 28.28
CA GLY A 210 -9.74 10.29 27.10
C GLY A 210 -9.83 11.78 27.43
N VAL A 211 -10.07 12.60 26.41
CA VAL A 211 -10.28 14.04 26.59
C VAL A 211 -11.62 14.28 27.31
N LYS A 212 -11.57 15.03 28.41
CA LYS A 212 -12.75 15.41 29.18
C LYS A 212 -13.58 16.44 28.43
N LEU A 213 -14.89 16.43 28.65
CA LEU A 213 -15.75 17.51 28.17
C LEU A 213 -15.27 18.88 28.70
N PRO A 214 -15.57 19.98 27.98
CA PRO A 214 -15.27 21.33 28.44
C PRO A 214 -15.91 21.62 29.80
N GLU A 215 -15.22 22.38 30.66
CA GLU A 215 -15.74 22.75 31.98
C GLU A 215 -17.10 23.48 31.90
N SER A 216 -17.33 24.23 30.81
CA SER A 216 -18.59 24.93 30.52
C SER A 216 -19.82 24.03 30.45
N MET A 217 -19.63 22.73 30.19
CA MET A 217 -20.70 21.74 30.11
C MET A 217 -21.08 21.13 31.47
N ASN A 218 -20.19 21.23 32.47
CA ASN A 218 -20.38 20.68 33.82
C ASN A 218 -20.86 19.21 33.85
N ASP A 219 -20.22 18.35 33.04
CA ASP A 219 -20.54 16.92 32.94
C ASP A 219 -19.23 16.08 32.92
N ASP A 220 -18.83 15.63 34.10
CA ASP A 220 -17.55 14.93 34.35
C ASP A 220 -17.59 13.43 34.06
N LYS A 221 -18.79 12.89 33.84
CA LYS A 221 -19.04 11.47 33.56
C LYS A 221 -18.57 11.05 32.17
N HIS A 222 -18.50 12.00 31.24
CA HIS A 222 -18.24 11.73 29.83
C HIS A 222 -16.79 12.01 29.45
N VAL A 223 -16.22 11.12 28.66
CA VAL A 223 -15.01 11.36 27.87
C VAL A 223 -15.37 11.42 26.40
N MET A 224 -14.66 12.25 25.63
CA MET A 224 -14.90 12.36 24.20
C MET A 224 -14.54 11.06 23.48
N TYR A 225 -15.30 10.76 22.44
CA TYR A 225 -15.04 9.65 21.55
C TYR A 225 -13.66 9.82 20.89
N VAL A 226 -12.84 8.78 20.98
CA VAL A 226 -11.46 8.78 20.50
C VAL A 226 -11.31 9.25 19.06
N TRP A 227 -12.27 8.98 18.17
CA TRP A 227 -12.16 9.45 16.78
C TRP A 227 -12.45 10.94 16.61
N LEU A 228 -13.30 11.54 17.44
CA LEU A 228 -13.47 13.00 17.42
C LEU A 228 -12.18 13.67 17.90
N ASP A 229 -11.65 13.20 19.03
CA ASP A 229 -10.37 13.61 19.60
C ASP A 229 -9.21 13.46 18.59
N ALA A 230 -9.02 12.24 18.08
CA ALA A 230 -7.97 11.92 17.13
C ALA A 230 -8.07 12.76 15.86
N LEU A 231 -9.22 12.92 15.22
CA LEU A 231 -9.33 13.69 13.98
C LEU A 231 -9.00 15.18 14.15
N MET A 232 -9.23 15.73 15.35
CA MET A 232 -8.86 17.11 15.66
C MET A 232 -7.34 17.34 15.71
N ASN A 233 -6.51 16.28 15.73
CA ASN A 233 -5.05 16.40 15.69
C ASN A 233 -4.58 17.26 14.52
N TYR A 234 -5.24 17.18 13.36
CA TYR A 234 -4.84 17.86 12.13
C TYR A 234 -4.91 19.39 12.22
N ILE A 235 -5.81 19.95 13.02
CA ILE A 235 -5.91 21.41 13.19
C ILE A 235 -5.33 21.89 14.52
N THR A 236 -5.38 21.05 15.56
CA THR A 236 -4.72 21.36 16.85
C THR A 236 -3.20 21.35 16.72
N ALA A 237 -2.64 20.53 15.82
CA ALA A 237 -1.23 20.59 15.46
C ALA A 237 -0.80 21.98 14.97
N LEU A 238 -1.71 22.68 14.28
CA LEU A 238 -1.51 24.02 13.73
C LEU A 238 -1.90 25.15 14.70
N GLY A 239 -2.38 24.82 15.90
CA GLY A 239 -2.70 25.79 16.95
C GLY A 239 -4.19 26.08 17.15
N TYR A 240 -5.10 25.32 16.50
CA TYR A 240 -6.55 25.48 16.70
C TYR A 240 -6.93 25.37 18.18
N GLY A 241 -7.68 26.35 18.68
CA GLY A 241 -8.11 26.44 20.08
C GLY A 241 -7.07 27.03 21.04
N LYS A 242 -5.89 27.41 20.54
CA LYS A 242 -4.84 28.09 21.28
C LYS A 242 -4.50 29.45 20.65
N ASP A 243 -3.52 29.48 19.76
CA ASP A 243 -2.93 30.69 19.16
C ASP A 243 -3.05 30.73 17.63
N ASN A 244 -3.48 29.64 17.00
CA ASN A 244 -3.55 29.48 15.55
C ASN A 244 -2.22 29.72 14.83
N ALA A 245 -1.07 29.49 15.49
CA ALA A 245 0.25 29.91 15.00
C ALA A 245 0.60 29.44 13.58
N ASN A 246 0.12 28.26 13.17
CA ASN A 246 0.40 27.67 11.86
C ASN A 246 -0.88 27.43 11.04
N MET A 247 -2.01 28.07 11.37
CA MET A 247 -3.28 27.84 10.67
C MET A 247 -3.27 28.29 9.20
N ASP A 248 -2.30 29.10 8.77
CA ASP A 248 -2.10 29.48 7.37
C ASP A 248 -1.77 28.27 6.46
N PHE A 249 -1.33 27.16 7.04
CA PHE A 249 -1.14 25.88 6.34
C PHE A 249 -2.46 25.12 6.09
N TRP A 250 -3.55 25.48 6.77
CA TRP A 250 -4.86 24.85 6.59
C TRP A 250 -5.60 25.42 5.37
N PRO A 251 -6.27 24.59 4.54
CA PRO A 251 -6.53 23.16 4.70
C PRO A 251 -5.37 22.25 4.29
N ALA A 252 -5.36 21.04 4.85
CA ALA A 252 -4.42 20.00 4.44
C ALA A 252 -4.45 19.78 2.93
N SER A 253 -3.27 19.80 2.33
CA SER A 253 -3.07 19.44 0.92
C SER A 253 -3.32 17.95 0.72
N THR A 254 -2.87 17.10 1.65
CA THR A 254 -3.20 15.67 1.62
C THR A 254 -3.17 15.07 3.02
N HIS A 255 -4.22 14.30 3.35
CA HIS A 255 -4.19 13.33 4.44
C HIS A 255 -3.89 11.94 3.86
N PHE A 256 -2.78 11.33 4.23
CA PHE A 256 -2.50 9.93 3.90
C PHE A 256 -3.08 9.02 4.97
N VAL A 257 -3.80 7.97 4.55
CA VAL A 257 -4.47 7.03 5.46
C VAL A 257 -4.50 5.62 4.91
N GLY A 258 -4.64 4.63 5.79
CA GLY A 258 -5.00 3.27 5.38
C GLY A 258 -6.48 3.18 4.98
N LYS A 259 -6.81 2.27 4.05
CA LYS A 259 -8.20 2.05 3.62
C LYS A 259 -9.16 1.69 4.77
N ASP A 260 -8.65 1.10 5.84
CA ASP A 260 -9.40 0.72 7.04
C ASP A 260 -9.99 1.92 7.79
N ILE A 261 -9.34 3.08 7.71
CA ILE A 261 -9.76 4.30 8.42
C ILE A 261 -10.31 5.39 7.48
N LEU A 262 -10.51 5.05 6.20
CA LEU A 262 -10.99 5.99 5.19
C LEU A 262 -12.35 6.59 5.56
N ARG A 263 -13.29 5.81 6.11
CA ARG A 263 -14.63 6.31 6.46
C ARG A 263 -14.57 7.44 7.49
N PHE A 264 -13.68 7.36 8.48
CA PHE A 264 -13.51 8.42 9.47
C PHE A 264 -13.03 9.72 8.81
N HIS A 265 -12.09 9.62 7.86
CA HIS A 265 -11.49 10.77 7.20
C HIS A 265 -12.34 11.36 6.09
N ALA A 266 -13.12 10.53 5.40
CA ALA A 266 -13.92 10.96 4.27
C ALA A 266 -15.34 11.35 4.65
N ILE A 267 -15.88 10.89 5.80
CA ILE A 267 -17.27 11.15 6.21
C ILE A 267 -17.33 11.96 7.51
N TYR A 268 -16.73 11.46 8.59
CA TYR A 268 -16.88 12.09 9.90
C TYR A 268 -16.06 13.37 9.98
N TRP A 269 -14.81 13.32 9.54
CA TRP A 269 -13.91 14.46 9.56
C TRP A 269 -14.44 15.66 8.78
N PRO A 270 -14.91 15.50 7.51
CA PRO A 270 -15.44 16.64 6.78
C PRO A 270 -16.75 17.15 7.38
N ALA A 271 -17.58 16.29 7.96
CA ALA A 271 -18.79 16.73 8.69
C ALA A 271 -18.45 17.54 9.95
N PHE A 272 -17.44 17.13 10.73
CA PHE A 272 -16.93 17.92 11.86
C PHE A 272 -16.40 19.28 11.39
N LEU A 273 -15.60 19.31 10.32
CA LEU A 273 -15.09 20.55 9.74
C LEU A 273 -16.21 21.47 9.23
N MET A 274 -17.25 20.93 8.58
CA MET A 274 -18.43 21.70 8.16
C MET A 274 -19.18 22.26 9.39
N SER A 275 -19.28 21.50 10.48
CA SER A 275 -19.85 22.01 11.74
C SER A 275 -18.99 23.12 12.34
N LEU A 276 -17.66 23.03 12.26
CA LEU A 276 -16.72 24.07 12.70
C LEU A 276 -16.58 25.25 11.73
N ASP A 277 -17.28 25.24 10.59
CA ASP A 277 -17.13 26.23 9.51
C ASP A 277 -15.67 26.37 9.01
N LEU A 278 -14.93 25.26 8.99
CA LEU A 278 -13.55 25.19 8.51
C LEU A 278 -13.47 24.63 7.08
N PRO A 279 -12.50 25.09 6.26
CA PRO A 279 -12.24 24.51 4.95
C PRO A 279 -11.91 23.00 5.03
N LEU A 280 -12.35 22.25 4.03
CA LEU A 280 -12.08 20.82 3.91
C LEU A 280 -10.69 20.55 3.32
N PRO A 281 -10.06 19.40 3.64
CA PRO A 281 -8.80 19.00 3.01
C PRO A 281 -8.95 18.87 1.50
N LYS A 282 -7.85 19.06 0.75
CA LYS A 282 -7.88 18.94 -0.72
C LYS A 282 -7.97 17.48 -1.16
N HIS A 283 -7.17 16.60 -0.54
CA HIS A 283 -7.10 15.19 -0.89
C HIS A 283 -7.02 14.30 0.36
N ILE A 284 -7.62 13.11 0.27
CA ILE A 284 -7.44 11.98 1.17
C ILE A 284 -6.86 10.83 0.35
N GLY A 285 -5.58 10.53 0.55
CA GLY A 285 -4.89 9.42 -0.08
C GLY A 285 -5.03 8.14 0.74
N ALA A 286 -5.87 7.21 0.30
CA ALA A 286 -6.13 5.93 0.96
C ALA A 286 -5.34 4.77 0.31
N HIS A 287 -4.32 4.29 1.01
CA HIS A 287 -3.51 3.15 0.54
C HIS A 287 -4.07 1.80 1.02
N GLY A 288 -3.62 0.70 0.41
CA GLY A 288 -3.99 -0.66 0.82
C GLY A 288 -3.13 -1.19 1.97
N TRP A 289 -3.33 -2.46 2.31
CA TRP A 289 -2.59 -3.14 3.38
C TRP A 289 -1.34 -3.84 2.85
N TRP A 290 -0.40 -4.06 3.76
CA TRP A 290 0.70 -4.98 3.54
C TRP A 290 0.37 -6.35 4.15
N THR A 291 0.66 -7.41 3.41
CA THR A 291 0.72 -8.81 3.87
C THR A 291 2.17 -9.27 3.98
N ARG A 292 2.39 -10.46 4.55
CA ARG A 292 3.70 -11.15 4.53
C ARG A 292 3.51 -12.51 3.88
N ASP A 293 4.19 -12.75 2.77
CA ASP A 293 4.14 -13.99 1.99
C ASP A 293 2.70 -14.46 1.67
N GLY A 294 1.83 -13.52 1.30
CA GLY A 294 0.41 -13.73 0.96
C GLY A 294 -0.54 -13.76 2.16
N GLU A 295 -0.02 -13.69 3.38
CA GLU A 295 -0.82 -13.77 4.60
C GLU A 295 -1.02 -12.42 5.31
N LYS A 296 -2.23 -12.21 5.85
CA LYS A 296 -2.50 -11.06 6.71
C LYS A 296 -1.59 -11.09 7.94
N MET A 297 -0.89 -9.98 8.18
CA MET A 297 -0.06 -9.81 9.38
C MET A 297 -0.92 -9.78 10.66
N SER A 298 -0.53 -10.56 11.67
CA SER A 298 -1.08 -10.46 13.02
C SER A 298 -0.06 -10.87 14.08
N LYS A 299 -0.13 -10.21 15.24
CA LYS A 299 0.73 -10.55 16.40
C LYS A 299 0.53 -12.00 16.85
N SER A 300 -0.70 -12.52 16.75
CA SER A 300 -1.02 -13.91 17.12
C SER A 300 -0.36 -14.96 16.22
N LYS A 301 -0.15 -14.65 14.94
CA LYS A 301 0.54 -15.54 13.98
C LYS A 301 2.06 -15.40 14.03
N GLY A 302 2.60 -14.39 14.73
CA GLY A 302 4.03 -14.11 14.74
C GLY A 302 4.61 -13.68 13.38
N ASN A 303 3.77 -13.33 12.40
CA ASN A 303 4.17 -12.96 11.04
C ASN A 303 4.25 -11.44 10.81
N VAL A 304 4.17 -10.63 11.88
CA VAL A 304 4.30 -9.17 11.78
C VAL A 304 5.72 -8.81 11.38
N VAL A 305 5.87 -7.96 10.36
CA VAL A 305 7.18 -7.45 9.94
C VAL A 305 7.51 -6.18 10.72
N SER A 306 8.57 -6.24 11.52
CA SER A 306 9.14 -5.06 12.17
C SER A 306 9.93 -4.23 11.16
N PRO A 307 9.58 -2.95 10.93
CA PRO A 307 10.32 -2.11 10.01
C PRO A 307 11.73 -1.84 10.54
N LYS A 308 11.92 -1.82 11.87
CA LYS A 308 13.24 -1.67 12.49
C LYS A 308 14.16 -2.82 12.12
N GLU A 309 13.68 -4.05 12.30
CA GLU A 309 14.45 -5.25 11.94
C GLU A 309 14.88 -5.23 10.46
N VAL A 310 13.93 -4.94 9.56
CA VAL A 310 14.22 -4.85 8.13
C VAL A 310 15.24 -3.74 7.84
N SER A 311 15.12 -2.58 8.49
CA SER A 311 16.06 -1.47 8.34
C SER A 311 17.45 -1.79 8.88
N ASP A 312 17.55 -2.45 10.03
CA ASP A 312 18.84 -2.80 10.65
C ASP A 312 19.62 -3.79 9.77
N LEU A 313 18.91 -4.69 9.07
CA LEU A 313 19.52 -5.71 8.21
C LEU A 313 19.77 -5.23 6.78
N TYR A 314 18.84 -4.47 6.20
CA TYR A 314 18.85 -4.13 4.77
C TYR A 314 18.99 -2.64 4.48
N GLY A 315 18.89 -1.77 5.48
CA GLY A 315 18.92 -0.33 5.34
C GLY A 315 17.55 0.31 5.09
N VAL A 316 17.27 1.42 5.78
CA VAL A 316 16.00 2.15 5.70
C VAL A 316 15.65 2.63 4.29
N GLU A 317 16.62 3.12 3.51
CA GLU A 317 16.34 3.65 2.17
C GLU A 317 15.97 2.54 1.19
N ASN A 318 16.55 1.34 1.36
CA ASN A 318 16.18 0.18 0.58
C ASN A 318 14.73 -0.22 0.88
N LEU A 319 14.37 -0.29 2.17
CA LEU A 319 12.99 -0.56 2.60
C LEU A 319 12.02 0.49 2.04
N ARG A 320 12.34 1.77 2.20
CA ARG A 320 11.51 2.87 1.69
C ARG A 320 11.34 2.80 0.17
N TYR A 321 12.41 2.57 -0.57
CA TYR A 321 12.36 2.37 -2.02
C TYR A 321 11.44 1.22 -2.38
N PHE A 322 11.64 0.04 -1.79
CA PHE A 322 10.84 -1.16 -2.06
C PHE A 322 9.35 -0.89 -1.84
N MET A 323 8.99 -0.30 -0.69
CA MET A 323 7.59 -0.08 -0.33
C MET A 323 6.89 0.92 -1.27
N LEU A 324 7.61 1.92 -1.79
CA LEU A 324 7.07 2.90 -2.73
C LEU A 324 7.06 2.40 -4.18
N ARG A 325 7.92 1.43 -4.51
CA ARG A 325 8.14 0.88 -5.86
C ARG A 325 7.29 -0.33 -6.19
N GLU A 326 7.06 -1.21 -5.21
CA GLU A 326 6.52 -2.55 -5.43
C GLU A 326 5.01 -2.55 -5.64
N VAL A 327 4.28 -1.72 -4.87
CA VAL A 327 2.83 -1.80 -4.79
C VAL A 327 2.18 -0.55 -5.37
N PRO A 328 1.23 -0.69 -6.31
CA PRO A 328 0.40 0.42 -6.75
C PRO A 328 -0.39 1.03 -5.60
N PHE A 329 -0.30 2.36 -5.45
CA PHE A 329 -0.98 3.07 -4.37
C PHE A 329 -2.49 2.79 -4.36
N GLY A 330 -3.00 2.38 -3.20
CA GLY A 330 -4.41 2.01 -2.97
C GLY A 330 -4.73 0.52 -3.12
N GLN A 331 -3.82 -0.27 -3.69
CA GLN A 331 -3.88 -1.72 -3.70
C GLN A 331 -3.20 -2.31 -2.46
N ASP A 332 -3.58 -3.54 -2.14
CA ASP A 332 -2.86 -4.33 -1.14
C ASP A 332 -1.59 -4.87 -1.79
N GLY A 333 -0.57 -5.09 -0.97
CA GLY A 333 0.71 -5.60 -1.43
C GLY A 333 1.33 -6.55 -0.43
N ASP A 334 2.34 -7.27 -0.88
CA ASP A 334 2.96 -8.33 -0.10
C ASP A 334 4.43 -8.05 0.16
N PHE A 335 4.82 -8.14 1.43
CA PHE A 335 6.23 -8.15 1.79
C PHE A 335 6.76 -9.57 1.65
N SER A 336 7.41 -9.81 0.52
CA SER A 336 8.25 -10.99 0.30
C SER A 336 9.72 -10.59 0.41
N GLN A 337 10.44 -11.22 1.33
CA GLN A 337 11.87 -10.97 1.53
C GLN A 337 12.67 -11.25 0.24
N ARG A 338 12.27 -12.25 -0.54
CA ARG A 338 12.88 -12.56 -1.83
C ARG A 338 12.67 -11.42 -2.83
N ALA A 339 11.43 -10.94 -2.99
CA ALA A 339 11.13 -9.83 -3.88
C ALA A 339 11.90 -8.56 -3.47
N PHE A 340 12.03 -8.34 -2.16
CA PHE A 340 12.80 -7.22 -1.63
C PHE A 340 14.29 -7.30 -2.00
N ILE A 341 14.92 -8.45 -1.79
CA ILE A 341 16.32 -8.71 -2.19
C ILE A 341 16.51 -8.57 -3.70
N ASP A 342 15.58 -9.10 -4.48
CA ASP A 342 15.62 -9.02 -5.94
C ASP A 342 15.56 -7.55 -6.40
N ARG A 343 14.72 -6.70 -5.79
CA ARG A 343 14.68 -5.25 -6.07
C ARG A 343 15.99 -4.54 -5.70
N ILE A 344 16.55 -4.82 -4.51
CA ILE A 344 17.84 -4.25 -4.10
C ILE A 344 18.93 -4.61 -5.12
N ASN A 345 19.02 -5.88 -5.49
CA ASN A 345 20.09 -6.35 -6.36
C ASN A 345 19.89 -5.89 -7.81
N SER A 346 18.69 -6.03 -8.36
CA SER A 346 18.43 -5.74 -9.77
C SER A 346 18.38 -4.24 -10.08
N GLU A 347 17.69 -3.45 -9.26
CA GLU A 347 17.47 -2.03 -9.55
C GLU A 347 18.53 -1.17 -8.83
N LEU A 348 18.63 -1.28 -7.50
CA LEU A 348 19.52 -0.39 -6.74
C LEU A 348 21.01 -0.69 -7.02
N SER A 349 21.41 -1.96 -6.94
CA SER A 349 22.82 -2.36 -7.14
C SER A 349 23.22 -2.36 -8.61
N ASN A 350 22.52 -3.10 -9.48
CA ASN A 350 22.95 -3.29 -10.87
C ASN A 350 22.68 -2.09 -11.78
N ASP A 351 21.60 -1.33 -11.58
CA ASP A 351 21.30 -0.18 -12.44
C ASP A 351 21.94 1.09 -11.90
N LEU A 352 21.55 1.53 -10.70
CA LEU A 352 22.02 2.80 -10.14
C LEU A 352 23.47 2.70 -9.61
N GLY A 353 23.73 1.78 -8.68
CA GLY A 353 25.02 1.66 -8.00
C GLY A 353 26.17 1.34 -8.96
N ASN A 354 25.94 0.42 -9.89
CA ASN A 354 26.91 0.06 -10.93
C ASN A 354 27.18 1.24 -11.90
N LEU A 355 26.15 2.01 -12.27
CA LEU A 355 26.32 3.13 -13.20
C LEU A 355 27.26 4.21 -12.63
N LEU A 356 27.09 4.57 -11.36
CA LEU A 356 28.01 5.48 -10.66
C LEU A 356 29.44 4.91 -10.61
N ASN A 357 29.59 3.64 -10.23
CA ASN A 357 30.91 2.99 -10.18
C ASN A 357 31.61 2.96 -11.54
N ARG A 358 30.87 2.71 -12.63
CA ARG A 358 31.40 2.72 -14.01
C ARG A 358 31.96 4.09 -14.37
N ILE A 359 31.22 5.18 -14.12
CA ILE A 359 31.70 6.51 -14.46
C ILE A 359 32.87 6.97 -13.58
N ILE A 360 32.91 6.62 -12.29
CA ILE A 360 34.07 6.89 -11.44
C ILE A 360 35.32 6.20 -12.00
N GLY A 361 35.18 4.91 -12.37
CA GLY A 361 36.29 4.13 -12.95
C GLY A 361 36.74 4.62 -14.33
N MET A 362 35.81 5.05 -15.18
CA MET A 362 36.10 5.61 -16.50
C MET A 362 36.79 6.98 -16.39
N SER A 363 36.25 7.88 -15.56
CA SER A 363 36.81 9.22 -15.35
C SER A 363 38.25 9.15 -14.83
N GLY A 364 38.51 8.26 -13.87
CA GLY A 364 39.89 8.03 -13.38
C GLY A 364 40.86 7.52 -14.45
N LYS A 365 40.39 6.79 -15.46
CA LYS A 365 41.22 6.27 -16.55
C LYS A 365 41.38 7.25 -17.71
N TYR A 366 40.37 8.06 -18.01
CA TYR A 366 40.28 8.83 -19.25
C TYR A 366 40.63 10.30 -19.08
N SER A 367 40.41 10.85 -17.88
CA SER A 367 40.46 12.30 -17.62
C SER A 367 40.95 12.68 -16.23
N ASP A 368 41.63 11.78 -15.50
CA ASP A 368 42.10 12.04 -14.13
C ASP A 368 41.00 12.58 -13.20
N PHE A 369 39.82 11.94 -13.30
CA PHE A 369 38.60 12.30 -12.55
C PHE A 369 37.94 13.62 -12.94
N GLU A 370 38.45 14.34 -13.94
CA GLU A 370 37.81 15.54 -14.47
C GLU A 370 36.65 15.18 -15.42
N ILE A 371 35.48 15.81 -15.26
CA ILE A 371 34.32 15.64 -16.12
C ILE A 371 33.84 17.02 -16.60
N ASP A 372 33.74 17.18 -17.93
CA ASP A 372 33.27 18.40 -18.59
C ASP A 372 32.09 18.08 -19.53
N SER A 373 30.98 18.79 -19.38
CA SER A 373 29.77 18.58 -20.20
C SER A 373 29.79 19.30 -21.56
N LYS A 374 30.86 20.02 -21.91
CA LYS A 374 30.94 20.87 -23.11
C LYS A 374 30.55 20.18 -24.44
N ASP A 375 30.80 18.87 -24.56
CA ASP A 375 30.60 18.10 -25.79
C ASP A 375 29.37 17.17 -25.73
N VAL A 376 28.62 17.16 -24.62
CA VAL A 376 27.47 16.24 -24.44
C VAL A 376 26.39 16.50 -25.50
N GLU A 377 26.00 17.76 -25.71
CA GLU A 377 24.96 18.10 -26.69
C GLU A 377 25.35 17.74 -28.12
N LYS A 378 26.64 17.77 -28.44
CA LYS A 378 27.18 17.46 -29.76
C LYS A 378 27.06 15.98 -30.11
N TYR A 379 27.23 15.08 -29.13
CA TYR A 379 27.30 13.64 -29.36
C TYR A 379 26.08 12.86 -28.87
N HIS A 380 25.30 13.41 -27.93
CA HIS A 380 24.28 12.67 -27.18
C HIS A 380 22.91 13.40 -27.12
N THR A 381 22.57 14.15 -28.17
CA THR A 381 21.27 14.87 -28.24
C THR A 381 20.09 13.93 -28.04
N LYS A 382 20.14 12.73 -28.63
CA LYS A 382 19.07 11.72 -28.55
C LYS A 382 18.84 11.26 -27.12
N GLU A 383 19.91 10.99 -26.37
CA GLU A 383 19.88 10.56 -24.98
C GLU A 383 19.41 11.69 -24.06
N LEU A 384 19.81 12.93 -24.34
CA LEU A 384 19.31 14.11 -23.63
C LEU A 384 17.80 14.31 -23.82
N ASP A 385 17.31 14.16 -25.04
CA ASP A 385 15.87 14.29 -25.35
C ASP A 385 15.06 13.21 -24.60
N ALA A 386 15.50 11.96 -24.65
CA ALA A 386 14.86 10.86 -23.93
C ALA A 386 14.88 11.05 -22.40
N MET A 387 15.99 11.54 -21.85
CA MET A 387 16.09 11.88 -20.43
C MET A 387 15.13 13.00 -20.04
N ASN A 388 15.06 14.07 -20.86
CA ASN A 388 14.17 15.21 -20.61
C ASN A 388 12.68 14.85 -20.75
N GLU A 389 12.34 13.93 -21.65
CA GLU A 389 10.99 13.39 -21.77
C GLU A 389 10.58 12.63 -20.51
N ALA A 390 11.42 11.70 -20.04
CA ALA A 390 11.15 10.94 -18.82
C ALA A 390 11.01 11.86 -17.59
N LEU A 391 11.89 12.85 -17.45
CA LEU A 391 11.80 13.87 -16.39
C LEU A 391 10.48 14.66 -16.45
N GLY A 392 10.01 15.01 -17.65
CA GLY A 392 8.75 15.74 -17.84
C GLY A 392 7.50 14.96 -17.42
N ASN A 393 7.57 13.63 -17.35
CA ASN A 393 6.45 12.77 -16.97
C ASN A 393 6.31 12.59 -15.45
N LEU A 394 7.37 12.87 -14.68
CA LEU A 394 7.46 12.52 -13.26
C LEU A 394 6.43 13.25 -12.39
N ASP A 395 6.26 14.56 -12.58
CA ASP A 395 5.38 15.40 -11.77
C ASP A 395 3.94 14.87 -11.77
N GLY A 396 3.43 14.45 -12.93
CA GLY A 396 2.09 13.90 -13.07
C GLY A 396 1.87 12.64 -12.25
N PHE A 397 2.90 11.79 -12.08
CA PHE A 397 2.78 10.60 -11.22
C PHE A 397 2.73 10.96 -9.74
N MET A 398 3.53 11.93 -9.28
CA MET A 398 3.50 12.38 -7.89
C MET A 398 2.17 13.05 -7.53
N GLU A 399 1.66 13.92 -8.39
CA GLU A 399 0.36 14.61 -8.20
C GLU A 399 -0.80 13.63 -8.07
N ASN A 400 -0.74 12.48 -8.77
CA ASN A 400 -1.75 11.43 -8.71
C ASN A 400 -1.43 10.32 -7.69
N MET A 401 -0.45 10.53 -6.80
CA MET A 401 -0.01 9.58 -5.76
C MET A 401 0.47 8.22 -6.34
N GLN A 402 0.98 8.21 -7.57
CA GLN A 402 1.47 7.02 -8.25
C GLN A 402 2.98 6.83 -8.04
N THR A 403 3.42 6.70 -6.79
CA THR A 403 4.85 6.58 -6.42
C THR A 403 5.56 5.43 -7.15
N HIS A 404 4.88 4.30 -7.34
CA HIS A 404 5.42 3.16 -8.09
C HIS A 404 5.74 3.51 -9.55
N ARG A 405 4.85 4.25 -10.23
CA ARG A 405 5.06 4.71 -11.63
C ARG A 405 6.07 5.83 -11.70
N TYR A 406 6.10 6.70 -10.70
CA TYR A 406 7.16 7.70 -10.56
C TYR A 406 8.54 7.04 -10.53
N LEU A 407 8.73 6.03 -9.68
CA LEU A 407 10.00 5.32 -9.58
C LEU A 407 10.32 4.49 -10.82
N GLU A 408 9.32 3.85 -11.44
CA GLU A 408 9.48 3.14 -12.72
C GLU A 408 9.94 4.09 -13.85
N GLU A 409 9.31 5.26 -13.98
CA GLU A 409 9.67 6.27 -14.97
C GLU A 409 11.06 6.86 -14.69
N LEU A 410 11.36 7.13 -13.42
CA LEU A 410 12.66 7.62 -12.98
C LEU A 410 13.77 6.61 -13.29
N TRP A 411 13.51 5.31 -13.17
CA TRP A 411 14.50 4.27 -13.47
C TRP A 411 14.91 4.22 -14.95
N LYS A 412 14.06 4.73 -15.85
CA LYS A 412 14.41 4.86 -17.28
C LYS A 412 15.66 5.73 -17.48
N LEU A 413 15.93 6.70 -16.59
CA LEU A 413 17.14 7.52 -16.66
C LEU A 413 18.40 6.66 -16.53
N PHE A 414 18.43 5.74 -15.56
CA PHE A 414 19.56 4.83 -15.38
C PHE A 414 19.68 3.84 -16.54
N ALA A 415 18.56 3.39 -17.09
CA ALA A 415 18.55 2.55 -18.29
C ALA A 415 19.15 3.28 -19.51
N ILE A 416 18.82 4.56 -19.71
CA ILE A 416 19.43 5.40 -20.76
C ILE A 416 20.94 5.48 -20.55
N GLY A 417 21.40 5.75 -19.32
CA GLY A 417 22.83 5.86 -19.01
C GLY A 417 23.59 4.54 -19.25
N ASN A 418 23.07 3.42 -18.76
CA ASN A 418 23.69 2.11 -18.97
C ASN A 418 23.76 1.74 -20.46
N LYS A 419 22.66 1.96 -21.20
CA LYS A 419 22.59 1.73 -22.64
C LYS A 419 23.54 2.63 -23.42
N ALA A 420 23.65 3.91 -23.06
CA ALA A 420 24.57 4.83 -23.71
C ALA A 420 26.04 4.37 -23.57
N ILE A 421 26.43 3.88 -22.39
CA ILE A 421 27.78 3.34 -22.21
C ILE A 421 28.02 2.12 -23.11
N GLU A 422 27.04 1.23 -23.25
CA GLU A 422 27.14 0.03 -24.08
C GLU A 422 27.18 0.35 -25.58
N GLU A 423 26.29 1.22 -26.07
CA GLU A 423 26.19 1.57 -27.48
C GLU A 423 27.39 2.40 -27.96
N HIS A 424 27.82 3.39 -27.16
CA HIS A 424 28.91 4.28 -27.54
C HIS A 424 30.30 3.72 -27.22
N ALA A 425 30.37 2.71 -26.34
CA ALA A 425 31.57 1.96 -25.97
C ALA A 425 32.81 2.86 -25.76
N PRO A 426 32.84 3.74 -24.75
CA PRO A 426 33.88 4.76 -24.58
C PRO A 426 35.29 4.17 -24.50
N TRP A 427 35.45 2.93 -24.01
CA TRP A 427 36.75 2.22 -24.01
C TRP A 427 37.29 1.91 -25.41
N VAL A 428 36.43 1.77 -26.42
CA VAL A 428 36.83 1.63 -27.84
C VAL A 428 37.21 3.00 -28.39
N LYS A 429 36.40 4.02 -28.13
CA LYS A 429 36.66 5.41 -28.58
C LYS A 429 38.00 5.94 -28.07
N MET A 430 38.36 5.63 -26.82
CA MET A 430 39.68 5.93 -26.26
C MET A 430 40.84 5.23 -27.01
N LYS A 431 40.61 4.03 -27.56
CA LYS A 431 41.62 3.32 -28.37
C LYS A 431 41.70 3.83 -29.81
N GLU A 432 40.60 4.38 -30.32
CA GLU A 432 40.49 4.99 -31.65
C GLU A 432 40.92 6.46 -31.69
N ASP A 433 41.52 6.99 -30.62
CA ASP A 433 41.91 8.40 -30.48
C ASP A 433 40.73 9.40 -30.59
N LYS A 434 39.50 8.92 -30.33
CA LYS A 434 38.26 9.74 -30.28
C LYS A 434 37.95 10.13 -28.84
N LYS A 435 38.88 10.84 -28.20
CA LYS A 435 38.79 11.17 -26.77
C LYS A 435 37.56 12.01 -26.42
N ASP A 436 37.23 13.01 -27.23
CA ASP A 436 36.09 13.91 -26.97
C ASP A 436 34.74 13.15 -26.96
N GLU A 437 34.56 12.18 -27.88
CA GLU A 437 33.38 11.30 -27.89
C GLU A 437 33.28 10.46 -26.60
N ALA A 438 34.40 9.88 -26.17
CA ALA A 438 34.44 9.04 -24.97
C ALA A 438 34.11 9.85 -23.70
N LEU A 439 34.70 11.05 -23.57
CA LEU A 439 34.46 11.93 -22.44
C LEU A 439 33.04 12.50 -22.44
N ALA A 440 32.47 12.80 -23.61
CA ALA A 440 31.07 13.19 -23.74
C ALA A 440 30.11 12.10 -23.24
N THR A 441 30.40 10.81 -23.47
CA THR A 441 29.59 9.72 -22.91
C THR A 441 29.68 9.66 -21.38
N VAL A 442 30.87 9.84 -20.81
CA VAL A 442 31.05 9.89 -19.34
C VAL A 442 30.28 11.08 -18.74
N ALA A 443 30.38 12.25 -19.37
CA ALA A 443 29.67 13.46 -18.94
C ALA A 443 28.15 13.35 -19.09
N LEU A 444 27.64 12.71 -20.16
CA LEU A 444 26.21 12.40 -20.31
C LEU A 444 25.71 11.62 -19.08
N VAL A 445 26.41 10.54 -18.71
CA VAL A 445 25.98 9.70 -17.58
C VAL A 445 26.08 10.43 -16.24
N ALA A 446 27.08 11.29 -16.06
CA ALA A 446 27.14 12.16 -14.88
C ALA A 446 25.93 13.09 -14.79
N ASN A 447 25.49 13.66 -15.91
CA ASN A 447 24.28 14.50 -15.96
C ASN A 447 23.00 13.71 -15.67
N ILE A 448 22.89 12.49 -16.21
CA ILE A 448 21.78 11.57 -15.90
C ILE A 448 21.74 11.28 -14.40
N LEU A 449 22.86 10.91 -13.78
CA LEU A 449 22.95 10.62 -12.35
C LEU A 449 22.62 11.85 -11.50
N ALA A 450 23.08 13.04 -11.88
CA ALA A 450 22.75 14.27 -11.15
C ALA A 450 21.24 14.56 -11.17
N LYS A 451 20.62 14.60 -12.35
CA LYS A 451 19.18 14.86 -12.47
C LYS A 451 18.34 13.77 -11.82
N ALA A 452 18.71 12.50 -12.00
CA ALA A 452 18.04 11.38 -11.36
C ALA A 452 18.18 11.42 -9.83
N SER A 453 19.35 11.79 -9.30
CA SER A 453 19.55 11.89 -7.85
C SER A 453 18.74 13.02 -7.21
N ILE A 454 18.57 14.15 -7.90
CA ILE A 454 17.68 15.23 -7.45
C ILE A 454 16.24 14.69 -7.31
N MET A 455 15.74 14.02 -8.35
CA MET A 455 14.38 13.49 -8.35
C MET A 455 14.20 12.27 -7.43
N LEU A 456 15.26 11.49 -7.17
CA LEU A 456 15.24 10.37 -6.23
C LEU A 456 15.38 10.81 -4.77
N SER A 457 15.86 12.03 -4.51
CA SER A 457 16.16 12.52 -3.17
C SER A 457 14.99 12.52 -2.17
N PRO A 458 13.72 12.70 -2.57
CA PRO A 458 12.60 12.54 -1.65
C PRO A 458 12.44 11.10 -1.14
N VAL A 459 12.93 10.11 -1.89
CA VAL A 459 12.85 8.69 -1.55
C VAL A 459 14.15 8.22 -0.88
N MET A 460 15.32 8.58 -1.42
CA MET A 460 16.62 8.11 -0.90
C MET A 460 17.56 9.29 -0.60
N PRO A 461 17.27 10.13 0.39
CA PRO A 461 18.04 11.34 0.69
C PRO A 461 19.55 11.09 0.97
N LYS A 462 19.92 10.05 1.73
CA LYS A 462 21.32 9.75 2.08
C LYS A 462 22.10 9.20 0.88
N THR A 463 21.51 8.26 0.15
CA THR A 463 22.10 7.73 -1.10
C THR A 463 22.31 8.84 -2.11
N THR A 464 21.29 9.67 -2.35
CA THR A 464 21.36 10.75 -3.33
C THR A 464 22.30 11.86 -2.92
N ALA A 465 22.43 12.17 -1.62
CA ALA A 465 23.48 13.05 -1.11
C ALA A 465 24.89 12.50 -1.39
N THR A 466 25.09 11.18 -1.29
CA THR A 466 26.37 10.55 -1.65
C THR A 466 26.67 10.67 -3.14
N ILE A 467 25.66 10.51 -4.00
CA ILE A 467 25.79 10.73 -5.45
C ILE A 467 26.12 12.20 -5.73
N ALA A 468 25.43 13.14 -5.08
CA ALA A 468 25.64 14.56 -5.26
C ALA A 468 27.02 15.01 -4.81
N ASP A 469 27.52 14.50 -3.68
CA ASP A 469 28.90 14.76 -3.22
C ASP A 469 29.94 14.19 -4.20
N ALA A 470 29.70 12.98 -4.72
CA ALA A 470 30.56 12.38 -5.74
C ALA A 470 30.62 13.25 -7.00
N LEU A 471 29.49 13.81 -7.43
CA LEU A 471 29.36 14.67 -8.60
C LEU A 471 29.62 16.17 -8.30
N ASN A 472 30.02 16.48 -7.06
CA ASN A 472 30.38 17.83 -6.60
C ASN A 472 29.27 18.89 -6.77
N PHE A 473 28.04 18.57 -6.38
CA PHE A 473 26.92 19.52 -6.30
C PHE A 473 26.03 19.24 -5.07
N THR A 474 25.07 20.14 -4.79
CA THR A 474 24.11 19.99 -3.68
C THR A 474 22.70 19.76 -4.21
N ILE A 475 21.91 18.93 -3.52
CA ILE A 475 20.50 18.73 -3.84
C ILE A 475 19.68 19.74 -3.03
N ASP A 476 19.09 20.69 -3.73
CA ASP A 476 18.25 21.76 -3.17
C ASP A 476 17.32 22.32 -4.26
N ASN A 477 16.53 23.33 -3.92
CA ASN A 477 15.62 23.95 -4.90
C ASN A 477 16.36 24.64 -6.05
N ASN A 478 17.57 25.16 -5.83
CA ASN A 478 18.33 25.80 -6.90
C ASN A 478 18.81 24.76 -7.91
N SER A 479 19.37 23.64 -7.46
CA SER A 479 19.82 22.58 -8.37
C SER A 479 18.65 21.87 -9.05
N TYR A 480 17.49 21.73 -8.39
CA TYR A 480 16.24 21.33 -9.05
C TYR A 480 15.87 22.27 -10.20
N ASN A 481 15.82 23.58 -9.95
CA ASN A 481 15.50 24.55 -10.99
C ASN A 481 16.53 24.55 -12.13
N GLU A 482 17.82 24.55 -11.81
CA GLU A 482 18.86 24.63 -12.84
C GLU A 482 19.00 23.34 -13.67
N LEU A 483 19.06 22.18 -13.03
CA LEU A 483 19.37 20.93 -13.72
C LEU A 483 18.13 20.21 -14.25
N VAL A 484 17.00 20.29 -13.54
CA VAL A 484 15.76 19.60 -13.93
C VAL A 484 14.86 20.52 -14.77
N ILE A 485 14.54 21.72 -14.29
CA ILE A 485 13.60 22.63 -14.98
C ILE A 485 14.24 23.34 -16.16
N ASP A 486 15.36 24.03 -15.96
CA ASP A 486 16.11 24.73 -17.01
C ASP A 486 16.90 23.77 -17.91
N LYS A 487 16.92 22.48 -17.55
CA LYS A 487 17.59 21.39 -18.26
C LYS A 487 19.10 21.59 -18.45
N LYS A 488 19.74 22.47 -17.66
CA LYS A 488 21.18 22.72 -17.76
C LYS A 488 21.98 21.44 -17.49
N LEU A 489 23.20 21.44 -17.99
CA LEU A 489 24.18 20.40 -17.73
C LEU A 489 25.14 20.83 -16.62
N LEU A 490 25.72 19.86 -15.93
CA LEU A 490 26.80 20.07 -14.97
C LEU A 490 27.97 20.80 -15.64
N LYS A 491 28.51 21.80 -14.94
CA LYS A 491 29.76 22.47 -15.34
C LYS A 491 30.95 21.54 -15.09
N LEU A 492 32.15 21.95 -15.49
CA LEU A 492 33.39 21.25 -15.16
C LEU A 492 33.49 20.94 -13.66
N PHE A 493 33.74 19.67 -13.31
CA PHE A 493 33.97 19.24 -11.93
C PHE A 493 34.92 18.04 -11.86
N ASN A 494 35.40 17.75 -10.65
CA ASN A 494 36.18 16.55 -10.36
C ASN A 494 35.30 15.56 -9.59
N ILE A 495 35.12 14.36 -10.16
CA ILE A 495 34.32 13.31 -9.53
C ILE A 495 35.08 12.68 -8.35
N LYS A 496 34.43 12.53 -7.20
CA LYS A 496 35.01 11.87 -6.03
C LYS A 496 34.77 10.37 -6.07
N LYS A 497 35.74 9.60 -5.57
CA LYS A 497 35.55 8.17 -5.35
C LYS A 497 34.67 7.96 -4.14
N VAL A 498 33.68 7.07 -4.25
CA VAL A 498 32.84 6.61 -3.15
C VAL A 498 32.85 5.08 -3.09
N PRO A 499 32.60 4.48 -1.92
CA PRO A 499 32.32 3.05 -1.82
C PRO A 499 31.09 2.64 -2.65
N PRO A 500 30.93 1.36 -2.99
CA PRO A 500 29.71 0.88 -3.63
C PRO A 500 28.46 1.27 -2.82
N LEU A 501 27.48 1.91 -3.49
CA LEU A 501 26.26 2.41 -2.85
C LEU A 501 25.41 1.28 -2.26
N PHE A 502 25.28 0.18 -3.00
CA PHE A 502 24.42 -0.94 -2.65
C PHE A 502 25.22 -2.25 -2.78
N PRO A 503 25.87 -2.70 -1.70
CA PRO A 503 26.40 -4.05 -1.63
C PRO A 503 25.30 -5.06 -1.96
N ARG A 504 25.63 -6.06 -2.79
CA ARG A 504 24.65 -7.10 -3.14
C ARG A 504 24.31 -7.94 -1.91
N VAL A 505 23.05 -8.32 -1.83
CA VAL A 505 22.57 -9.27 -0.83
C VAL A 505 22.56 -10.65 -1.47
N GLU A 506 23.39 -11.56 -0.97
CA GLU A 506 23.50 -12.92 -1.52
C GLU A 506 22.46 -13.87 -0.92
N GLU A 507 22.13 -13.70 0.36
CA GLU A 507 21.21 -14.57 1.10
C GLU A 507 20.20 -13.76 1.94
N PRO A 508 19.02 -14.33 2.22
CA PRO A 508 18.08 -13.78 3.21
C PRO A 508 18.74 -13.57 4.58
N LEU A 509 18.57 -12.37 5.16
CA LEU A 509 19.16 -11.95 6.44
C LEU A 509 18.16 -11.97 7.61
N MET A 510 16.86 -11.88 7.31
CA MET A 510 15.77 -12.11 8.28
C MET A 510 15.40 -13.57 8.34
N GLU A 511 14.85 -13.98 9.49
CA GLU A 511 14.24 -15.30 9.65
C GLU A 511 12.99 -15.43 8.77
N GLU A 512 12.81 -16.62 8.18
CA GLU A 512 11.58 -16.95 7.46
C GLU A 512 10.37 -16.81 8.38
N ALA A 513 9.24 -16.36 7.83
CA ALA A 513 8.00 -16.33 8.59
C ALA A 513 7.69 -17.74 9.11
N PRO A 514 7.16 -17.90 10.34
CA PRO A 514 6.61 -19.17 10.75
C PRO A 514 5.60 -19.63 9.71
N LYS A 515 5.83 -20.78 9.06
CA LYS A 515 4.84 -21.37 8.16
C LYS A 515 3.58 -21.58 8.98
N ALA A 516 2.44 -21.05 8.52
CA ALA A 516 1.18 -21.21 9.23
C ALA A 516 0.98 -22.69 9.57
N MET A 517 0.93 -22.99 10.86
CA MET A 517 0.39 -24.27 11.31
C MET A 517 -1.09 -24.27 10.88
N PRO A 518 -1.62 -25.36 10.29
CA PRO A 518 -3.05 -25.47 10.05
C PRO A 518 -3.77 -25.34 11.40
N ASP A 519 -4.46 -24.20 11.56
CA ASP A 519 -5.25 -23.76 12.72
C ASP A 519 -4.95 -24.47 14.05
N ASP A 520 -4.06 -23.88 14.84
CA ASP A 520 -4.18 -23.99 16.30
C ASP A 520 -5.47 -23.27 16.70
N LYS A 521 -6.52 -24.05 16.97
CA LYS A 521 -7.69 -23.62 17.74
C LYS A 521 -7.20 -22.92 19.01
N PRO A 522 -7.87 -21.86 19.48
CA PRO A 522 -7.48 -21.20 20.72
C PRO A 522 -7.56 -22.19 21.89
N ASN A 523 -6.37 -22.52 22.40
CA ASN A 523 -6.02 -22.80 23.79
C ASN A 523 -7.13 -23.45 24.65
N ASP A 524 -7.11 -24.78 24.74
CA ASP A 524 -7.58 -25.46 25.93
C ASP A 524 -6.49 -26.43 26.42
N LYS A 525 -5.57 -25.87 27.21
CA LYS A 525 -4.72 -26.69 28.08
C LYS A 525 -5.61 -27.26 29.18
N MET A 526 -5.97 -28.54 29.06
CA MET A 526 -5.71 -29.51 30.13
C MET A 526 -5.59 -30.93 29.56
N LYS A 527 -4.35 -31.43 29.63
CA LYS A 527 -3.91 -32.84 29.73
C LYS A 527 -3.73 -33.67 28.46
N GLU A 528 -2.46 -33.73 28.05
CA GLU A 528 -1.65 -34.95 27.88
C GLU A 528 -2.38 -36.30 28.01
N ASP A 529 -2.42 -37.10 26.93
CA ASP A 529 -1.62 -38.34 26.84
C ASP A 529 -1.85 -39.12 25.51
N LEU A 530 -0.72 -39.60 24.98
CA LEU A 530 -0.49 -40.75 24.08
C LEU A 530 -0.60 -40.59 22.54
N ILE A 531 0.57 -40.85 21.95
CA ILE A 531 1.02 -40.84 20.56
C ILE A 531 0.71 -42.17 19.85
N ALA A 532 0.52 -42.10 18.51
CA ALA A 532 0.70 -43.10 17.42
C ALA A 532 -0.59 -43.27 16.60
N ASP A 533 -0.64 -43.22 15.26
CA ASP A 533 0.37 -43.41 14.22
C ASP A 533 -0.12 -42.78 12.89
N LYS A 534 0.80 -42.09 12.19
CA LYS A 534 1.05 -41.93 10.74
C LYS A 534 0.02 -41.52 9.66
N GLU A 535 0.46 -40.45 8.97
CA GLU A 535 0.64 -40.26 7.50
C GLU A 535 -0.57 -40.11 6.57
N ALA A 536 -0.82 -38.87 6.09
CA ALA A 536 -1.00 -38.55 4.65
C ALA A 536 -0.85 -37.04 4.36
N LYS A 537 -0.42 -36.77 3.13
CA LYS A 537 0.16 -35.54 2.53
C LYS A 537 -0.69 -34.26 2.58
N LYS A 538 -0.01 -33.12 2.72
CA LYS A 538 -0.50 -31.74 2.52
C LYS A 538 -0.51 -31.38 1.03
N GLU A 539 -1.62 -30.81 0.55
CA GLU A 539 -1.67 -29.98 -0.66
C GLU A 539 -1.66 -28.50 -0.26
N GLU A 540 -0.93 -27.69 -1.03
CA GLU A 540 -0.75 -26.24 -0.86
C GLU A 540 -1.90 -25.47 -1.54
N ASP A 541 -2.53 -24.54 -0.82
CA ASP A 541 -3.57 -23.68 -1.36
C ASP A 541 -2.97 -22.52 -2.17
N ASN A 542 -2.88 -22.71 -3.49
CA ASN A 542 -2.63 -21.64 -4.48
C ASN A 542 -3.90 -20.83 -4.72
N LEU A 543 -4.24 -19.91 -3.82
CA LEU A 543 -5.42 -19.06 -3.97
C LEU A 543 -5.19 -18.00 -5.05
N ILE A 544 -6.06 -18.00 -6.06
CA ILE A 544 -6.09 -16.99 -7.13
C ILE A 544 -7.15 -15.94 -6.82
N GLU A 545 -6.92 -14.69 -7.24
CA GLU A 545 -7.94 -13.65 -7.20
C GLU A 545 -9.06 -13.95 -8.22
N ILE A 546 -10.29 -13.52 -7.92
CA ILE A 546 -11.44 -13.74 -8.82
C ILE A 546 -11.22 -13.16 -10.23
N GLY A 547 -10.42 -12.09 -10.36
CA GLY A 547 -10.02 -11.53 -11.65
C GLY A 547 -9.21 -12.50 -12.49
N GLN A 548 -8.29 -13.25 -11.87
CA GLN A 548 -7.48 -14.27 -12.53
C GLN A 548 -8.33 -15.46 -13.00
N PHE A 549 -9.44 -15.76 -12.31
CA PHE A 549 -10.43 -16.73 -12.79
C PHE A 549 -11.13 -16.25 -14.07
N PHE A 550 -11.53 -14.97 -14.14
CA PHE A 550 -12.16 -14.38 -15.34
C PHE A 550 -11.22 -14.23 -16.54
N GLU A 551 -9.90 -14.30 -16.34
CA GLU A 551 -8.95 -14.40 -17.45
C GLU A 551 -9.04 -15.75 -18.18
N THR A 552 -9.67 -16.78 -17.59
CA THR A 552 -9.88 -18.08 -18.22
C THR A 552 -11.24 -18.15 -18.90
N SER A 553 -11.27 -18.44 -20.20
CA SER A 553 -12.51 -18.62 -20.97
C SER A 553 -12.98 -20.07 -20.89
N LEU A 554 -13.83 -20.39 -19.93
CA LEU A 554 -14.50 -21.69 -19.82
C LEU A 554 -15.80 -21.72 -20.63
N LYS A 555 -15.99 -22.75 -21.45
CA LYS A 555 -17.21 -22.92 -22.28
C LYS A 555 -17.73 -24.36 -22.24
N ILE A 556 -19.04 -24.52 -22.39
CA ILE A 556 -19.67 -25.81 -22.64
C ILE A 556 -19.44 -26.21 -24.10
N GLY A 557 -18.82 -27.36 -24.34
CA GLY A 557 -18.62 -27.96 -25.64
C GLY A 557 -19.44 -29.24 -25.85
N ILE A 558 -19.70 -29.60 -27.11
CA ILE A 558 -20.29 -30.88 -27.50
C ILE A 558 -19.27 -31.64 -28.35
N VAL A 559 -18.93 -32.85 -27.94
CA VAL A 559 -18.02 -33.71 -28.72
C VAL A 559 -18.77 -34.23 -29.94
N VAL A 560 -18.35 -33.82 -31.13
CA VAL A 560 -18.99 -34.23 -32.39
C VAL A 560 -18.26 -35.40 -33.05
N GLU A 561 -16.95 -35.51 -32.85
CA GLU A 561 -16.14 -36.63 -33.33
C GLU A 561 -15.11 -37.00 -32.25
N ALA A 562 -14.81 -38.29 -32.15
CA ALA A 562 -13.81 -38.82 -31.23
C ALA A 562 -13.07 -39.98 -31.90
N GLU A 563 -11.74 -39.94 -31.86
CA GLU A 563 -10.87 -40.93 -32.46
C GLU A 563 -9.76 -41.34 -31.47
N GLU A 564 -9.36 -42.60 -31.50
CA GLU A 564 -8.18 -43.03 -30.77
C GLU A 564 -6.91 -42.55 -31.47
N VAL A 565 -5.95 -42.05 -30.69
CA VAL A 565 -4.66 -41.62 -31.25
C VAL A 565 -3.79 -42.85 -31.55
N PRO A 566 -3.36 -43.06 -32.82
CA PRO A 566 -2.49 -44.18 -33.16
C PRO A 566 -1.19 -44.13 -32.35
N LYS A 567 -0.74 -45.30 -31.86
CA LYS A 567 0.47 -45.45 -31.02
C LYS A 567 0.40 -44.81 -29.62
N SER A 568 -0.76 -44.31 -29.19
CA SER A 568 -0.97 -43.87 -27.80
C SER A 568 -1.93 -44.79 -27.05
N LYS A 569 -1.55 -45.16 -25.83
CA LYS A 569 -2.42 -45.90 -24.90
C LYS A 569 -3.32 -44.98 -24.06
N ARG A 570 -3.09 -43.66 -24.11
CA ARG A 570 -3.72 -42.68 -23.20
C ARG A 570 -4.54 -41.59 -23.88
N LEU A 571 -4.30 -41.32 -25.16
CA LEU A 571 -4.85 -40.14 -25.82
C LEU A 571 -6.05 -40.48 -26.72
N LEU A 572 -7.07 -39.64 -26.63
CA LEU A 572 -8.13 -39.49 -27.62
C LEU A 572 -7.99 -38.13 -28.31
N LYS A 573 -8.33 -38.09 -29.59
CA LYS A 573 -8.44 -36.87 -30.40
C LYS A 573 -9.92 -36.58 -30.60
N LEU A 574 -10.37 -35.42 -30.15
CA LEU A 574 -11.76 -35.02 -30.19
C LEU A 574 -11.94 -33.78 -31.08
N GLN A 575 -13.05 -33.72 -31.81
CA GLN A 575 -13.58 -32.49 -32.36
C GLN A 575 -14.72 -32.02 -31.46
N VAL A 576 -14.58 -30.82 -30.91
CA VAL A 576 -15.54 -30.26 -29.94
C VAL A 576 -16.15 -28.99 -30.51
N ASP A 577 -17.47 -28.98 -30.67
CA ASP A 577 -18.24 -27.78 -31.00
C ASP A 577 -18.40 -26.93 -29.73
N ILE A 578 -17.84 -25.73 -29.75
CA ILE A 578 -17.94 -24.74 -28.67
C ILE A 578 -18.67 -23.45 -29.12
N GLY A 579 -19.49 -23.53 -30.16
CA GLY A 579 -20.33 -22.42 -30.63
C GLY A 579 -19.59 -21.33 -31.41
N GLU A 580 -18.39 -21.61 -31.92
CA GLU A 580 -17.53 -20.66 -32.66
C GLU A 580 -17.62 -20.83 -34.19
N GLY A 581 -18.54 -21.66 -34.68
CA GLY A 581 -18.73 -21.94 -36.12
C GLY A 581 -17.68 -22.89 -36.73
N LYS A 582 -16.62 -23.22 -35.99
CA LYS A 582 -15.66 -24.30 -36.29
C LYS A 582 -15.46 -25.16 -35.05
N ASN A 583 -15.33 -26.47 -35.24
CA ASN A 583 -14.99 -27.38 -34.17
C ASN A 583 -13.51 -27.22 -33.80
N ARG A 584 -13.21 -27.27 -32.51
CA ARG A 584 -11.83 -27.25 -32.02
C ARG A 584 -11.31 -28.67 -31.85
N GLN A 585 -10.06 -28.88 -32.26
CA GLN A 585 -9.38 -30.14 -32.00
C GLN A 585 -8.80 -30.14 -30.59
N VAL A 586 -9.24 -31.09 -29.76
CA VAL A 586 -8.74 -31.28 -28.39
C VAL A 586 -8.15 -32.68 -28.26
N VAL A 587 -6.89 -32.76 -27.84
CA VAL A 587 -6.20 -34.03 -27.59
C VAL A 587 -6.17 -34.27 -26.08
N ALA A 588 -6.94 -35.25 -25.60
CA ALA A 588 -7.18 -35.46 -24.18
C ALA A 588 -6.67 -36.84 -23.69
N GLY A 589 -6.04 -36.86 -22.51
CA GLY A 589 -5.48 -38.04 -21.87
C GLY A 589 -6.49 -38.95 -21.16
N ILE A 590 -7.64 -39.20 -21.76
CA ILE A 590 -8.80 -39.84 -21.11
C ILE A 590 -9.14 -41.24 -21.65
N LYS A 591 -8.31 -41.79 -22.54
CA LYS A 591 -8.58 -43.09 -23.21
C LYS A 591 -8.68 -44.27 -22.24
N GLU A 592 -7.98 -44.22 -21.10
CA GLU A 592 -8.03 -45.27 -20.08
C GLU A 592 -9.40 -45.34 -19.37
N PHE A 593 -10.23 -44.29 -19.48
CA PHE A 593 -11.52 -44.15 -18.77
C PHE A 593 -12.73 -44.04 -19.70
N TYR A 594 -12.55 -43.60 -20.94
CA TYR A 594 -13.63 -43.42 -21.92
C TYR A 594 -13.27 -44.03 -23.26
N SER A 595 -14.23 -44.72 -23.89
CA SER A 595 -14.12 -45.10 -25.30
C SER A 595 -14.47 -43.92 -26.20
N ALA A 596 -13.88 -43.85 -27.40
CA ALA A 596 -14.19 -42.80 -28.37
C ALA A 596 -15.70 -42.73 -28.66
N GLU A 597 -16.36 -43.88 -28.83
CA GLU A 597 -17.80 -43.99 -29.09
C GLU A 597 -18.65 -43.40 -27.95
N SER A 598 -18.25 -43.61 -26.69
CA SER A 598 -19.01 -43.13 -25.52
C SER A 598 -19.01 -41.61 -25.36
N LEU A 599 -18.11 -40.91 -26.05
CA LEU A 599 -17.96 -39.46 -25.95
C LEU A 599 -18.76 -38.71 -27.01
N ILE A 600 -19.15 -39.35 -28.11
CA ILE A 600 -19.89 -38.69 -29.19
C ILE A 600 -21.24 -38.18 -28.65
N ASN A 601 -21.58 -36.93 -28.99
CA ASN A 601 -22.76 -36.19 -28.52
C ASN A 601 -22.82 -35.92 -27.01
N THR A 602 -21.71 -36.10 -26.28
CA THR A 602 -21.65 -35.74 -24.86
C THR A 602 -21.21 -34.29 -24.67
N GLN A 603 -21.71 -33.67 -23.59
CA GLN A 603 -21.27 -32.33 -23.19
C GLN A 603 -19.99 -32.40 -22.36
N VAL A 604 -19.12 -31.41 -22.52
CA VAL A 604 -17.84 -31.30 -21.80
C VAL A 604 -17.56 -29.83 -21.47
N CYS A 605 -16.82 -29.57 -20.39
CA CYS A 605 -16.31 -28.23 -20.08
C CYS A 605 -14.92 -28.05 -20.69
N VAL A 606 -14.71 -26.96 -21.43
CA VAL A 606 -13.50 -26.70 -22.21
C VAL A 606 -12.89 -25.36 -21.82
N VAL A 607 -11.58 -25.34 -21.56
CA VAL A 607 -10.77 -24.12 -21.53
C VAL A 607 -10.48 -23.67 -22.96
N ALA A 608 -11.09 -22.57 -23.39
CA ALA A 608 -11.13 -22.13 -24.78
C ALA A 608 -10.12 -21.02 -25.14
N ASN A 609 -9.39 -20.45 -24.19
CA ASN A 609 -8.37 -19.42 -24.46
C ASN A 609 -6.95 -19.84 -24.06
N LEU A 610 -6.71 -21.15 -23.92
CA LEU A 610 -5.37 -21.70 -23.72
C LEU A 610 -4.56 -21.61 -25.03
N LYS A 611 -3.26 -21.32 -24.93
CA LYS A 611 -2.35 -21.37 -26.08
C LYS A 611 -2.31 -22.79 -26.66
N PRO A 612 -2.46 -22.98 -27.99
CA PRO A 612 -2.40 -24.31 -28.58
C PRO A 612 -1.09 -25.03 -28.30
N ALA A 613 -1.18 -26.33 -28.01
CA ALA A 613 -0.02 -27.17 -27.68
C ALA A 613 0.05 -28.40 -28.60
N LYS A 614 1.27 -28.85 -28.93
CA LYS A 614 1.47 -30.08 -29.72
C LYS A 614 1.60 -31.30 -28.82
N LEU A 615 0.73 -32.28 -28.99
CA LEU A 615 0.74 -33.56 -28.29
C LEU A 615 0.84 -34.70 -29.32
N MET A 616 1.91 -35.49 -29.26
CA MET A 616 2.18 -36.58 -30.22
C MET A 616 2.07 -36.15 -31.69
N GLY A 617 2.53 -34.93 -32.00
CA GLY A 617 2.50 -34.37 -33.35
C GLY A 617 1.17 -33.75 -33.79
N MET A 618 0.10 -33.87 -33.01
CA MET A 618 -1.20 -33.23 -33.27
C MET A 618 -1.34 -31.96 -32.43
N MET A 619 -2.07 -30.98 -32.95
CA MET A 619 -2.36 -29.73 -32.23
C MET A 619 -3.58 -29.91 -31.31
N SER A 620 -3.49 -29.47 -30.06
CA SER A 620 -4.62 -29.33 -29.14
C SER A 620 -4.90 -27.85 -28.92
N GLU A 621 -6.11 -27.41 -29.24
CA GLU A 621 -6.55 -26.01 -29.24
C GLU A 621 -7.47 -25.68 -28.05
N GLY A 622 -7.43 -26.53 -27.03
CA GLY A 622 -8.18 -26.41 -25.78
C GLY A 622 -7.82 -27.54 -24.81
N MET A 623 -8.41 -27.47 -23.62
CA MET A 623 -8.25 -28.47 -22.56
C MET A 623 -9.62 -28.84 -22.00
N LEU A 624 -9.91 -30.13 -21.83
CA LEU A 624 -11.11 -30.59 -21.13
C LEU A 624 -10.88 -30.58 -19.63
N LEU A 625 -11.92 -30.23 -18.86
CA LEU A 625 -11.91 -30.37 -17.41
C LEU A 625 -12.41 -31.76 -16.99
N ALA A 626 -11.66 -32.40 -16.10
CA ALA A 626 -11.99 -33.68 -15.49
C ALA A 626 -11.59 -33.67 -14.01
N ALA A 627 -12.37 -34.34 -13.16
CA ALA A 627 -12.02 -34.65 -11.78
C ALA A 627 -11.43 -36.07 -11.73
N LYS A 628 -10.43 -36.28 -10.87
CA LYS A 628 -9.82 -37.59 -10.65
C LYS A 628 -9.56 -37.82 -9.17
N ASP A 629 -10.03 -38.94 -8.64
CA ASP A 629 -9.82 -39.39 -7.27
C ASP A 629 -9.51 -40.90 -7.23
N GLU A 630 -9.66 -41.53 -6.07
CA GLU A 630 -9.46 -42.96 -5.85
C GLU A 630 -10.46 -43.83 -6.64
N ASP A 631 -11.62 -43.28 -7.00
CA ASP A 631 -12.71 -43.99 -7.70
C ASP A 631 -12.62 -43.88 -9.23
N GLY A 632 -11.73 -43.04 -9.77
CA GLY A 632 -11.43 -42.95 -11.20
C GLY A 632 -11.40 -41.52 -11.74
N LEU A 633 -11.54 -41.38 -13.07
CA LEU A 633 -11.59 -40.07 -13.74
C LEU A 633 -12.98 -39.81 -14.32
N CYS A 634 -13.56 -38.66 -14.01
CA CYS A 634 -14.86 -38.22 -14.52
C CYS A 634 -14.77 -36.85 -15.20
N LEU A 635 -15.32 -36.71 -16.41
CA LEU A 635 -15.40 -35.43 -17.11
C LEU A 635 -16.37 -34.46 -16.41
N VAL A 636 -16.01 -33.19 -16.31
CA VAL A 636 -16.88 -32.14 -15.78
C VAL A 636 -17.91 -31.76 -16.84
N ARG A 637 -19.20 -31.87 -16.48
CA ARG A 637 -20.36 -31.67 -17.38
C ARG A 637 -21.45 -30.88 -16.66
N PRO A 638 -22.30 -30.12 -17.39
CA PRO A 638 -23.44 -29.46 -16.76
C PRO A 638 -24.48 -30.49 -16.32
N GLU A 639 -25.10 -30.29 -15.15
CA GLU A 639 -26.16 -31.17 -14.63
C GLU A 639 -27.38 -31.23 -15.57
N LYS A 640 -27.68 -30.12 -16.25
CA LYS A 640 -28.76 -30.02 -17.26
C LYS A 640 -28.19 -29.62 -18.62
N PRO A 641 -28.72 -30.15 -19.73
CA PRO A 641 -28.21 -29.83 -21.05
C PRO A 641 -28.14 -28.32 -21.35
N LYS A 642 -27.01 -27.85 -21.88
CA LYS A 642 -26.79 -26.46 -22.29
C LYS A 642 -26.47 -26.34 -23.78
N LYS A 643 -26.59 -25.13 -24.36
CA LYS A 643 -26.18 -24.89 -25.75
C LYS A 643 -24.64 -24.89 -25.84
N ALA A 644 -24.10 -25.42 -26.93
CA ALA A 644 -22.67 -25.32 -27.23
C ALA A 644 -22.23 -23.84 -27.22
N GLY A 645 -21.08 -23.57 -26.61
CA GLY A 645 -20.52 -22.23 -26.46
C GLY A 645 -21.06 -21.41 -25.29
N THR A 646 -21.96 -21.96 -24.47
CA THR A 646 -22.40 -21.29 -23.23
C THR A 646 -21.19 -21.03 -22.32
N PRO A 647 -20.90 -19.79 -21.89
CA PRO A 647 -19.79 -19.50 -20.99
C PRO A 647 -20.06 -20.06 -19.59
N ILE A 648 -19.00 -20.48 -18.91
CA ILE A 648 -18.98 -20.88 -17.51
C ILE A 648 -18.21 -19.77 -16.78
N GLY A 649 -18.80 -19.19 -15.74
CA GLY A 649 -18.24 -18.05 -15.03
C GLY A 649 -18.53 -18.09 -13.54
#